data_AF-A0A3E2C5A0-F1
#
_entry.id   AF-A0A3E2C5A0-F1
#
_cell.length_a   1.000
_cell.length_b   1.000
_cell.length_c   1.000
_cell.angle_alpha   90.00
_cell.angle_beta   90.00
_cell.angle_gamma   90.00
#
_symmetry.space_group_name_H-M   'P 1'
#
loop_
_entity.id
_entity.type
_entity.pdbx_description
1 polymer ?
#
loop_
_entity_poly.entity_id
_entity_poly.type
_entity_poly.pdbx_seq_one_letter_code
_entity_poly.pdbx_strand_id
1 'polypeptide(L)'
;SMKQFKLLSLYGGKEDIRVTQQAVNSKYKNYTGIIPTDGLYGREMNTALIQVLQAVEGFTPAEATGNFGNGTRSRLKTISEGTSEWVWLASVALTCNGYSLTPTSTWNNAIVSALYKFQAEHVIPVTGKVDPTTWMSLLTSKGDPNRSCVACDTRFEITDEFAECLKADGYRIVGRYLSEPDQKNTAEKDYFKALRTGELERIVSHGLQYFPIFQEYSTELRHFTAENGARHAKEAVASAKRLGVPPTVIYFAVDYDATNPEISSNILPYFKAVKENMHGGYRIGIYASRNICTRVSKAGYAVASFVSDMSTGFSGNLGFSIPSNWAFDQFHEIPGYKGKWDLDRVAYSGRFGAVGSVNHSTGNPQSKITYVAPPNPDTSRLTKIEKVIDLIQQLESVYDKWRKVYQKYAVVLEYHPLSVTQGVINYLAKAYMTNWKFAIAGAFADPFFIIFMEKEYPALKDKLDTYIGNKRDEVADISGGKNDIAHFAYTLYCYAYSNLAPDHWTGWAGDLATGMDDLHKYLQKYPSLDRMKTAYALIGSDSSAQSEYFKANHVSNKLGIRCNFTDFCDDADAIYLGMNLRNASDENLHTLSDMMTTYYSSITAQKRYTAYAQDGLDFSSFKALENSIKAKMYGCLEKILGFGLLARLAGESTDEERDACCIAMAHYLLAKSK
;
A
#
# COMPACT_ATOMS: atom_id res chain seq x y z
N SER A 1 4.32 -43.74 -18.75
CA SER A 1 2.87 -44.03 -18.76
C SER A 1 2.66 -45.40 -19.37
N MET A 2 2.01 -46.34 -18.68
CA MET A 2 1.56 -47.61 -19.25
C MET A 2 0.05 -47.54 -19.42
N LYS A 3 -0.46 -47.58 -20.66
CA LYS A 3 -1.90 -47.65 -20.94
C LYS A 3 -2.50 -48.86 -20.21
N GLN A 4 -3.48 -48.62 -19.35
CA GLN A 4 -4.14 -49.68 -18.58
C GLN A 4 -5.40 -50.14 -19.31
N PHE A 5 -5.56 -51.45 -19.48
CA PHE A 5 -6.72 -52.05 -20.17
C PHE A 5 -7.66 -52.80 -19.20
N LYS A 6 -7.64 -52.40 -17.93
CA LYS A 6 -8.45 -52.93 -16.84
C LYS A 6 -9.09 -51.79 -16.06
N LEU A 7 -10.32 -51.98 -15.59
CA LEU A 7 -11.00 -50.99 -14.75
C LEU A 7 -10.18 -50.71 -13.48
N LEU A 8 -9.84 -49.44 -13.25
CA LEU A 8 -9.12 -48.99 -12.06
C LEU A 8 -10.09 -48.44 -11.00
N SER A 9 -11.02 -49.27 -10.53
CA SER A 9 -12.07 -48.87 -9.57
C SER A 9 -11.51 -48.25 -8.28
N LEU A 10 -10.40 -48.80 -7.76
CA LEU A 10 -9.70 -48.26 -6.57
C LEU A 10 -9.12 -46.85 -6.77
N TYR A 11 -8.96 -46.42 -8.01
CA TYR A 11 -8.47 -45.08 -8.39
C TYR A 11 -9.60 -44.18 -8.92
N GLY A 12 -10.86 -44.60 -8.76
CA GLY A 12 -12.04 -43.84 -9.20
C GLY A 12 -12.50 -44.15 -10.62
N GLY A 13 -11.97 -45.20 -11.24
CA GLY A 13 -12.42 -45.66 -12.55
C GLY A 13 -13.89 -46.08 -12.52
N LYS A 14 -14.67 -45.63 -13.52
CA LYS A 14 -16.10 -45.92 -13.67
C LYS A 14 -16.35 -46.84 -14.86
N GLU A 15 -17.27 -47.77 -14.71
CA GLU A 15 -17.59 -48.73 -15.77
C GLU A 15 -18.16 -48.04 -17.01
N ASP A 16 -19.04 -47.05 -16.86
CA ASP A 16 -19.60 -46.31 -18.02
C ASP A 16 -18.51 -45.58 -18.84
N ILE A 17 -17.47 -45.07 -18.17
CA ILE A 17 -16.31 -44.45 -18.84
C ILE A 17 -15.48 -45.53 -19.53
N ARG A 18 -15.30 -46.70 -18.91
CA ARG A 18 -14.56 -47.82 -19.52
C ARG A 18 -15.24 -48.33 -20.78
N VAL A 19 -16.55 -48.53 -20.73
CA VAL A 19 -17.37 -48.93 -21.89
C VAL A 19 -17.23 -47.89 -23.00
N THR A 20 -17.24 -46.60 -22.65
CA THR A 20 -17.01 -45.52 -23.61
C THR A 20 -15.60 -45.60 -24.22
N GLN A 21 -14.55 -45.79 -23.43
CA GLN A 21 -13.18 -45.93 -23.93
C GLN A 21 -13.04 -47.11 -24.90
N GLN A 22 -13.69 -48.25 -24.59
CA GLN A 22 -13.75 -49.40 -25.49
C GLN A 22 -14.50 -49.09 -26.79
N ALA A 23 -15.61 -48.35 -26.71
CA ALA A 23 -16.36 -47.90 -27.89
C ALA A 23 -15.52 -46.96 -28.77
N VAL A 24 -14.78 -46.02 -28.17
CA VAL A 24 -13.82 -45.15 -28.88
C VAL A 24 -12.76 -45.99 -29.59
N ASN A 25 -12.13 -46.94 -28.89
CA ASN A 25 -11.15 -47.85 -29.46
C ASN A 25 -11.71 -48.72 -30.60
N SER A 26 -12.98 -49.09 -30.55
CA SER A 26 -13.62 -49.90 -31.58
C SER A 26 -14.00 -49.09 -32.82
N LYS A 27 -14.62 -47.91 -32.63
CA LYS A 27 -15.20 -47.10 -33.72
C LYS A 27 -14.23 -46.09 -34.32
N TYR A 28 -13.35 -45.52 -33.50
CA TYR A 28 -12.54 -44.35 -33.85
C TYR A 28 -11.04 -44.61 -33.81
N LYS A 29 -10.60 -45.89 -33.80
CA LYS A 29 -9.18 -46.28 -33.77
C LYS A 29 -8.30 -45.54 -34.79
N ASN A 30 -8.81 -45.31 -35.99
CA ASN A 30 -8.07 -44.62 -37.05
C ASN A 30 -7.79 -43.15 -36.71
N TYR A 31 -8.62 -42.54 -35.87
CA TYR A 31 -8.49 -41.18 -35.38
C TYR A 31 -7.68 -41.10 -34.08
N THR A 32 -8.00 -41.96 -33.11
CA THR A 32 -7.50 -41.85 -31.73
C THR A 32 -6.29 -42.74 -31.44
N GLY A 33 -5.99 -43.70 -32.33
CA GLY A 33 -5.23 -44.88 -31.94
C GLY A 33 -5.97 -45.68 -30.85
N ILE A 34 -5.21 -46.43 -30.05
CA ILE A 34 -5.75 -47.17 -28.90
C ILE A 34 -5.51 -46.35 -27.62
N ILE A 35 -6.57 -45.97 -26.92
CA ILE A 35 -6.53 -45.32 -25.60
C ILE A 35 -6.69 -46.34 -24.45
N PRO A 36 -6.31 -46.01 -23.20
CA PRO A 36 -6.61 -46.86 -22.04
C PRO A 36 -8.09 -47.18 -21.92
N THR A 37 -8.40 -48.33 -21.32
CA THR A 37 -9.77 -48.74 -20.96
C THR A 37 -9.85 -48.97 -19.44
N ASP A 38 -9.45 -47.95 -18.70
CA ASP A 38 -9.27 -47.95 -17.26
C ASP A 38 -10.44 -47.32 -16.48
N GLY A 39 -11.42 -46.77 -17.19
CA GLY A 39 -12.58 -46.09 -16.61
C GLY A 39 -12.28 -44.68 -16.09
N LEU A 40 -11.10 -44.11 -16.35
CA LEU A 40 -10.73 -42.76 -15.90
C LEU A 40 -10.90 -41.74 -17.04
N TYR A 41 -11.54 -40.61 -16.73
CA TYR A 41 -11.52 -39.46 -17.63
C TYR A 41 -10.22 -38.67 -17.40
N GLY A 42 -9.17 -38.99 -18.15
CA GLY A 42 -7.88 -38.29 -18.10
C GLY A 42 -7.55 -37.60 -19.43
N ARG A 43 -6.34 -37.02 -19.50
CA ARG A 43 -5.80 -36.34 -20.70
C ARG A 43 -6.00 -37.13 -21.98
N GLU A 44 -5.59 -38.40 -22.00
CA GLU A 44 -5.64 -39.26 -23.20
C GLU A 44 -7.09 -39.47 -23.68
N MET A 45 -8.04 -39.65 -22.75
CA MET A 45 -9.46 -39.76 -23.08
C MET A 45 -10.05 -38.43 -23.55
N ASN A 46 -9.72 -37.31 -22.90
CA ASN A 46 -10.20 -35.98 -23.33
C ASN A 46 -9.71 -35.64 -24.75
N THR A 47 -8.42 -35.85 -25.04
CA THR A 47 -7.87 -35.68 -26.39
C THR A 47 -8.59 -36.56 -27.40
N ALA A 48 -8.84 -37.83 -27.06
CA ALA A 48 -9.58 -38.74 -27.93
C ALA A 48 -11.03 -38.28 -28.17
N LEU A 49 -11.72 -37.73 -27.18
CA LEU A 49 -13.07 -37.17 -27.38
C LEU A 49 -13.06 -35.96 -28.33
N ILE A 50 -12.01 -35.13 -28.32
CA ILE A 50 -11.88 -34.03 -29.28
C ILE A 50 -11.60 -34.59 -30.69
N GLN A 51 -10.81 -35.65 -30.82
CA GLN A 51 -10.61 -36.32 -32.11
C GLN A 51 -11.90 -36.99 -32.64
N VAL A 52 -12.71 -37.55 -31.74
CA VAL A 52 -14.04 -38.08 -32.06
C VAL A 52 -14.97 -36.96 -32.53
N LEU A 53 -14.97 -35.79 -31.86
CA LEU A 53 -15.69 -34.61 -32.33
C LEU A 53 -15.26 -34.23 -33.74
N GLN A 54 -13.96 -34.16 -34.00
CA GLN A 54 -13.41 -33.84 -35.31
C GLN A 54 -13.82 -34.87 -36.38
N ALA A 55 -13.84 -36.16 -36.03
CA ALA A 55 -14.36 -37.20 -36.93
C ALA A 55 -15.85 -36.96 -37.27
N VAL A 56 -16.66 -36.63 -36.26
CA VAL A 56 -18.09 -36.35 -36.39
C VAL A 56 -18.37 -35.04 -37.16
N GLU A 57 -17.44 -34.09 -37.11
CA GLU A 57 -17.40 -32.85 -37.91
C GLU A 57 -16.91 -33.06 -39.35
N GLY A 58 -16.50 -34.28 -39.70
CA GLY A 58 -16.05 -34.65 -41.04
C GLY A 58 -14.59 -34.34 -41.35
N PHE A 59 -13.74 -34.17 -40.33
CA PHE A 59 -12.29 -34.15 -40.54
C PHE A 59 -11.76 -35.54 -40.90
N THR A 60 -10.70 -35.58 -41.70
CA THR A 60 -9.95 -36.81 -41.96
C THR A 60 -9.13 -37.21 -40.72
N PRO A 61 -8.69 -38.49 -40.62
CA PRO A 61 -7.82 -38.92 -39.52
C PRO A 61 -6.53 -38.08 -39.36
N ALA A 62 -5.97 -37.59 -40.47
CA ALA A 62 -4.76 -36.77 -40.45
C ALA A 62 -5.01 -35.35 -39.90
N GLU A 63 -6.23 -34.82 -40.07
CA GLU A 63 -6.61 -33.49 -39.58
C GLU A 63 -7.12 -33.51 -38.13
N ALA A 64 -7.58 -34.66 -37.66
CA ALA A 64 -8.12 -34.85 -36.31
C ALA A 64 -7.01 -34.95 -35.24
N THR A 65 -6.42 -33.80 -34.93
CA THR A 65 -5.27 -33.68 -34.02
C THR A 65 -5.63 -33.76 -32.53
N GLY A 66 -6.92 -33.67 -32.18
CA GLY A 66 -7.36 -33.56 -30.78
C GLY A 66 -7.17 -32.16 -30.18
N ASN A 67 -6.74 -31.18 -30.99
CA ASN A 67 -6.70 -29.76 -30.60
C ASN A 67 -8.04 -29.08 -30.90
N PHE A 68 -8.60 -28.37 -29.92
CA PHE A 68 -9.86 -27.63 -30.06
C PHE A 68 -9.61 -26.19 -30.56
N GLY A 69 -9.22 -26.07 -31.83
CA GLY A 69 -8.91 -24.79 -32.49
C GLY A 69 -10.09 -24.17 -33.26
N ASN A 70 -9.80 -23.13 -34.05
CA ASN A 70 -10.78 -22.43 -34.88
C ASN A 70 -11.47 -23.35 -35.89
N GLY A 71 -10.76 -24.34 -36.44
CA GLY A 71 -11.32 -25.34 -37.34
C GLY A 71 -12.46 -26.12 -36.69
N THR A 72 -12.20 -26.74 -35.54
CA THR A 72 -13.23 -27.43 -34.73
C THR A 72 -14.38 -26.49 -34.37
N ARG A 73 -14.07 -25.30 -33.83
CA ARG A 73 -15.08 -24.30 -33.43
C ARG A 73 -16.04 -23.94 -34.57
N SER A 74 -15.53 -23.77 -35.80
CA SER A 74 -16.32 -23.37 -36.96
C SER A 74 -17.32 -24.44 -37.44
N ARG A 75 -17.15 -25.70 -37.03
CA ARG A 75 -17.98 -26.84 -37.47
C ARG A 75 -18.93 -27.36 -36.38
N LEU A 76 -18.91 -26.75 -35.19
CA LEU A 76 -19.81 -27.09 -34.09
C LEU A 76 -21.28 -26.94 -34.52
N LYS A 77 -22.09 -27.94 -34.17
CA LYS A 77 -23.54 -27.92 -34.38
C LYS A 77 -24.27 -27.78 -33.04
N THR A 78 -25.40 -27.08 -33.07
CA THR A 78 -26.34 -27.12 -31.93
C THR A 78 -27.18 -28.38 -32.03
N ILE A 79 -27.20 -29.19 -30.97
CA ILE A 79 -28.08 -30.37 -30.88
C ILE A 79 -29.10 -30.23 -29.76
N SER A 80 -30.33 -30.69 -30.03
CA SER A 80 -31.46 -30.61 -29.09
C SER A 80 -32.48 -31.73 -29.21
N GLU A 81 -32.29 -32.69 -30.13
CA GLU A 81 -33.21 -33.80 -30.40
C GLU A 81 -32.58 -34.86 -31.31
N GLY A 82 -33.32 -35.94 -31.56
CA GLY A 82 -33.01 -36.96 -32.57
C GLY A 82 -32.02 -38.05 -32.12
N THR A 83 -31.61 -38.87 -33.08
CA THR A 83 -30.64 -39.96 -32.89
C THR A 83 -29.42 -39.73 -33.79
N SER A 84 -28.23 -39.57 -33.21
CA SER A 84 -27.00 -39.35 -33.98
C SER A 84 -25.73 -39.60 -33.15
N GLU A 85 -24.57 -39.69 -33.82
CA GLU A 85 -23.26 -39.73 -33.15
C GLU A 85 -22.94 -38.41 -32.41
N TRP A 86 -23.53 -37.28 -32.80
CA TRP A 86 -23.44 -36.03 -32.03
C TRP A 86 -24.11 -36.17 -30.65
N VAL A 87 -25.28 -36.79 -30.60
CA VAL A 87 -26.00 -37.05 -29.34
C VAL A 87 -25.22 -38.05 -28.48
N TRP A 88 -24.65 -39.08 -29.09
CA TRP A 88 -23.77 -40.03 -28.39
C TRP A 88 -22.60 -39.30 -27.74
N LEU A 89 -21.86 -38.50 -28.50
CA LEU A 89 -20.72 -37.74 -27.99
C LEU A 89 -21.12 -36.78 -26.86
N ALA A 90 -22.26 -36.10 -26.96
CA ALA A 90 -22.75 -35.23 -25.89
C ALA A 90 -23.08 -36.01 -24.60
N SER A 91 -23.75 -37.15 -24.71
CA SER A 91 -24.06 -38.01 -23.56
C SER A 91 -22.78 -38.53 -22.88
N VAL A 92 -21.77 -38.87 -23.69
CA VAL A 92 -20.44 -39.27 -23.22
C VAL A 92 -19.75 -38.11 -22.51
N ALA A 93 -19.72 -36.92 -23.11
CA ALA A 93 -19.05 -35.76 -22.53
C ALA A 93 -19.69 -35.35 -21.20
N LEU A 94 -21.03 -35.39 -21.08
CA LEU A 94 -21.74 -35.20 -19.82
C LEU A 94 -21.36 -36.28 -18.80
N THR A 95 -21.31 -37.55 -19.20
CA THR A 95 -20.89 -38.65 -18.31
C THR A 95 -19.47 -38.46 -17.77
N CYS A 96 -18.54 -38.09 -18.66
CA CYS A 96 -17.16 -37.76 -18.33
C CYS A 96 -17.05 -36.56 -17.39
N ASN A 97 -17.95 -35.57 -17.52
CA ASN A 97 -18.02 -34.42 -16.63
C ASN A 97 -18.79 -34.69 -15.31
N GLY A 98 -19.16 -35.94 -15.03
CA GLY A 98 -19.68 -36.36 -13.72
C GLY A 98 -21.20 -36.46 -13.62
N TYR A 99 -21.93 -36.29 -14.73
CA TYR A 99 -23.38 -36.44 -14.76
C TYR A 99 -23.75 -37.91 -14.95
N SER A 100 -24.58 -38.45 -14.07
CA SER A 100 -24.99 -39.86 -14.11
C SER A 100 -25.92 -40.12 -15.29
N LEU A 101 -25.33 -40.49 -16.42
CA LEU A 101 -26.02 -40.89 -17.65
C LEU A 101 -25.44 -42.22 -18.15
N THR A 102 -26.28 -43.01 -18.79
CA THR A 102 -25.80 -44.09 -19.66
C THR A 102 -25.55 -43.50 -21.05
N PRO A 103 -24.32 -43.59 -21.61
CA PRO A 103 -24.03 -43.11 -22.95
C PRO A 103 -25.02 -43.67 -23.99
N THR A 104 -25.60 -42.80 -24.81
CA THR A 104 -26.66 -43.16 -25.76
C THR A 104 -26.65 -42.23 -26.97
N SER A 105 -26.95 -42.78 -28.15
CA SER A 105 -27.08 -41.99 -29.39
C SER A 105 -28.46 -41.36 -29.57
N THR A 106 -29.43 -41.62 -28.67
CA THR A 106 -30.80 -41.13 -28.79
C THR A 106 -31.11 -40.08 -27.73
N TRP A 107 -31.58 -38.91 -28.18
CA TRP A 107 -31.89 -37.78 -27.31
C TRP A 107 -33.05 -38.12 -26.37
N ASN A 108 -32.91 -37.77 -25.10
CA ASN A 108 -33.91 -38.10 -24.08
C ASN A 108 -33.91 -37.09 -22.92
N ASN A 109 -34.89 -37.23 -22.03
CA ASN A 109 -35.06 -36.34 -20.88
C ASN A 109 -33.91 -36.40 -19.87
N ALA A 110 -33.14 -37.49 -19.81
CA ALA A 110 -31.98 -37.58 -18.94
C ALA A 110 -30.85 -36.66 -19.42
N ILE A 111 -30.59 -36.63 -20.75
CA ILE A 111 -29.65 -35.68 -21.36
C ILE A 111 -30.08 -34.24 -21.10
N VAL A 112 -31.36 -33.93 -21.34
CA VAL A 112 -31.91 -32.58 -21.10
C VAL A 112 -31.73 -32.17 -19.64
N SER A 113 -32.07 -33.04 -18.69
CA SER A 113 -31.92 -32.78 -17.25
C SER A 113 -30.45 -32.56 -16.86
N ALA A 114 -29.53 -33.36 -17.42
CA ALA A 114 -28.11 -33.20 -17.20
C ALA A 114 -27.58 -31.89 -17.80
N LEU A 115 -28.07 -31.47 -18.97
CA LEU A 115 -27.69 -30.20 -19.59
C LEU A 115 -28.13 -28.99 -18.79
N TYR A 116 -29.39 -28.95 -18.33
CA TYR A 116 -29.87 -27.89 -17.45
C TYR A 116 -28.99 -27.76 -16.20
N LYS A 117 -28.65 -28.89 -15.58
CA LYS A 117 -27.77 -28.92 -14.42
C LYS A 117 -26.35 -28.48 -14.77
N PHE A 118 -25.78 -28.98 -15.87
CA PHE A 118 -24.43 -28.63 -16.32
C PHE A 118 -24.29 -27.14 -16.61
N GLN A 119 -25.20 -26.58 -17.39
CA GLN A 119 -25.15 -25.18 -17.78
C GLN A 119 -25.31 -24.26 -16.58
N ALA A 120 -26.22 -24.58 -15.66
CA ALA A 120 -26.39 -23.84 -14.42
C ALA A 120 -25.14 -23.93 -13.52
N GLU A 121 -24.57 -25.13 -13.36
CA GLU A 121 -23.39 -25.36 -12.52
C GLU A 121 -22.10 -24.73 -13.07
N HIS A 122 -22.02 -24.49 -14.38
CA HIS A 122 -20.89 -23.81 -15.04
C HIS A 122 -21.15 -22.32 -15.32
N VAL A 123 -22.33 -21.80 -14.94
CA VAL A 123 -22.75 -20.39 -15.14
C VAL A 123 -22.60 -19.98 -16.61
N ILE A 124 -23.06 -20.85 -17.50
CA ILE A 124 -23.21 -20.56 -18.92
C ILE A 124 -24.71 -20.46 -19.26
N PRO A 125 -25.10 -19.94 -20.44
CA PRO A 125 -26.50 -19.86 -20.82
C PRO A 125 -27.22 -21.20 -20.67
N VAL A 126 -28.32 -21.20 -19.92
CA VAL A 126 -29.10 -22.41 -19.61
C VAL A 126 -30.12 -22.63 -20.74
N THR A 127 -29.68 -23.26 -21.81
CA THR A 127 -30.47 -23.47 -23.04
C THR A 127 -31.15 -24.84 -23.11
N GLY A 128 -30.69 -25.83 -22.32
CA GLY A 128 -31.12 -27.23 -22.43
C GLY A 128 -30.66 -27.91 -23.73
N LYS A 129 -29.76 -27.27 -24.48
CA LYS A 129 -29.21 -27.72 -25.77
C LYS A 129 -27.70 -27.87 -25.65
N VAL A 130 -27.08 -28.62 -26.56
CA VAL A 130 -25.62 -28.60 -26.71
C VAL A 130 -25.27 -27.64 -27.83
N ASP A 131 -25.24 -26.35 -27.50
CA ASP A 131 -24.80 -25.25 -28.36
C ASP A 131 -23.26 -25.12 -28.34
N PRO A 132 -22.65 -24.25 -29.18
CA PRO A 132 -21.20 -24.10 -29.22
C PRO A 132 -20.56 -23.79 -27.86
N THR A 133 -21.20 -22.95 -27.03
CA THR A 133 -20.73 -22.63 -25.68
C THR A 133 -20.72 -23.87 -24.79
N THR A 134 -21.77 -24.70 -24.86
CA THR A 134 -21.87 -25.96 -24.13
C THR A 134 -20.82 -26.98 -24.61
N TRP A 135 -20.63 -27.13 -25.93
CA TRP A 135 -19.59 -28.02 -26.48
C TRP A 135 -18.19 -27.66 -26.00
N MET A 136 -17.83 -26.39 -26.08
CA MET A 136 -16.53 -25.91 -25.62
C MET A 136 -16.35 -26.18 -24.12
N SER A 137 -17.39 -25.94 -23.31
CA SER A 137 -17.35 -26.14 -21.85
C SER A 137 -17.29 -27.62 -21.45
N LEU A 138 -17.87 -28.52 -22.25
CA LEU A 138 -17.82 -29.96 -22.02
C LEU A 138 -16.43 -30.56 -22.32
N LEU A 139 -15.73 -30.04 -23.33
CA LEU A 139 -14.54 -30.68 -23.89
C LEU A 139 -13.23 -29.92 -23.62
N THR A 140 -13.29 -28.67 -23.18
CA THR A 140 -12.12 -27.85 -22.86
C THR A 140 -12.25 -27.26 -21.46
N SER A 141 -11.13 -27.07 -20.76
CA SER A 141 -11.16 -26.48 -19.42
C SER A 141 -11.73 -25.05 -19.45
N LYS A 142 -11.16 -24.18 -20.28
CA LYS A 142 -11.59 -22.77 -20.38
C LYS A 142 -12.98 -22.54 -20.99
N GLY A 143 -13.59 -23.57 -21.56
CA GLY A 143 -14.87 -23.44 -22.24
C GLY A 143 -14.85 -22.41 -23.38
N ASP A 144 -15.94 -21.67 -23.49
CA ASP A 144 -16.09 -20.59 -24.45
C ASP A 144 -15.36 -19.32 -23.97
N PRO A 145 -14.25 -18.91 -24.63
CA PRO A 145 -13.50 -17.72 -24.23
C PRO A 145 -14.28 -16.42 -24.44
N ASN A 146 -15.39 -16.46 -25.18
CA ASN A 146 -16.25 -15.33 -25.45
C ASN A 146 -17.47 -15.26 -24.50
N ARG A 147 -17.69 -16.27 -23.64
CA ARG A 147 -18.83 -16.28 -22.72
C ARG A 147 -18.84 -15.01 -21.87
N SER A 148 -20.02 -14.46 -21.60
CA SER A 148 -20.16 -13.28 -20.74
C SER A 148 -19.62 -13.57 -19.34
N CYS A 149 -19.03 -12.57 -18.71
CA CYS A 149 -18.50 -12.65 -17.36
C CYS A 149 -18.72 -11.32 -16.64
N VAL A 150 -18.78 -11.37 -15.30
CA VAL A 150 -18.94 -10.19 -14.44
C VAL A 150 -17.75 -9.97 -13.52
N ALA A 151 -16.77 -10.87 -13.54
CA ALA A 151 -15.56 -10.77 -12.75
C ALA A 151 -14.33 -10.76 -13.65
N CYS A 152 -13.26 -10.18 -13.12
CA CYS A 152 -11.93 -10.24 -13.70
C CYS A 152 -10.88 -10.38 -12.60
N ASP A 153 -9.64 -10.63 -12.96
CA ASP A 153 -8.49 -10.37 -12.10
C ASP A 153 -7.35 -9.76 -12.92
N THR A 154 -6.45 -9.07 -12.23
CA THR A 154 -5.35 -8.37 -12.88
C THR A 154 -4.24 -8.07 -11.89
N ARG A 155 -3.01 -8.01 -12.37
CA ARG A 155 -1.86 -7.51 -11.60
C ARG A 155 -1.87 -5.98 -11.44
N PHE A 156 -2.49 -5.26 -12.36
CA PHE A 156 -2.39 -3.80 -12.37
C PHE A 156 -3.19 -3.14 -11.25
N GLU A 157 -2.75 -1.96 -10.82
CA GLU A 157 -3.51 -1.11 -9.89
C GLU A 157 -4.86 -0.74 -10.48
N ILE A 158 -5.92 -0.87 -9.70
CA ILE A 158 -7.22 -0.31 -10.07
C ILE A 158 -7.22 1.18 -9.75
N THR A 159 -6.85 2.00 -10.74
CA THR A 159 -7.01 3.46 -10.72
C THR A 159 -8.45 3.86 -11.00
N ASP A 160 -8.80 5.15 -10.84
CA ASP A 160 -10.15 5.63 -11.16
C ASP A 160 -10.51 5.40 -12.64
N GLU A 161 -9.57 5.69 -13.55
CA GLU A 161 -9.71 5.43 -14.99
C GLU A 161 -10.00 3.94 -15.26
N PHE A 162 -9.25 3.05 -14.60
CA PHE A 162 -9.41 1.62 -14.83
C PHE A 162 -10.72 1.10 -14.24
N ALA A 163 -11.11 1.56 -13.05
CA ALA A 163 -12.38 1.21 -12.43
C ALA A 163 -13.58 1.60 -13.30
N GLU A 164 -13.56 2.80 -13.89
CA GLU A 164 -14.59 3.27 -14.83
C GLU A 164 -14.65 2.39 -16.08
N CYS A 165 -13.50 2.05 -16.66
CA CYS A 165 -13.42 1.16 -17.80
C CYS A 165 -13.99 -0.24 -17.50
N LEU A 166 -13.65 -0.81 -16.34
CA LEU A 166 -14.19 -2.11 -15.91
C LEU A 166 -15.72 -2.07 -15.78
N LYS A 167 -16.25 -1.03 -15.11
CA LYS A 167 -17.70 -0.88 -14.92
C LYS A 167 -18.45 -0.67 -16.23
N ALA A 168 -17.91 0.16 -17.13
CA ALA A 168 -18.52 0.42 -18.44
C ALA A 168 -18.62 -0.85 -19.30
N ASP A 169 -17.62 -1.74 -19.21
CA ASP A 169 -17.59 -3.01 -19.94
C ASP A 169 -18.36 -4.14 -19.21
N GLY A 170 -19.06 -3.82 -18.11
CA GLY A 170 -19.97 -4.73 -17.40
C GLY A 170 -19.35 -5.56 -16.29
N TYR A 171 -18.08 -5.33 -15.95
CA TYR A 171 -17.45 -5.96 -14.78
C TYR A 171 -18.00 -5.37 -13.48
N ARG A 172 -18.11 -6.25 -12.48
CA ARG A 172 -18.63 -5.95 -11.15
C ARG A 172 -17.68 -6.36 -10.04
N ILE A 173 -16.76 -7.28 -10.32
CA ILE A 173 -15.88 -7.90 -9.33
C ILE A 173 -14.46 -7.94 -9.90
N VAL A 174 -13.46 -7.55 -9.11
CA VAL A 174 -12.04 -7.61 -9.50
C VAL A 174 -11.18 -8.36 -8.47
N GLY A 175 -10.45 -9.37 -8.93
CA GLY A 175 -9.46 -10.10 -8.14
C GLY A 175 -8.16 -9.31 -8.04
N ARG A 176 -7.67 -9.13 -6.81
CA ARG A 176 -6.44 -8.35 -6.56
C ARG A 176 -5.54 -9.01 -5.53
N TYR A 177 -4.23 -8.83 -5.70
CA TYR A 177 -3.21 -9.50 -4.90
C TYR A 177 -2.95 -8.74 -3.60
N LEU A 178 -3.04 -9.42 -2.45
CA LEU A 178 -2.78 -8.82 -1.13
C LEU A 178 -1.32 -8.39 -0.94
N SER A 179 -0.41 -9.10 -1.60
CA SER A 179 1.03 -8.91 -1.48
C SER A 179 1.76 -9.42 -2.71
N GLU A 180 3.07 -9.15 -2.72
CA GLU A 180 4.00 -9.71 -3.69
C GLU A 180 5.36 -9.99 -3.03
N PRO A 181 6.25 -10.74 -3.70
CA PRO A 181 7.56 -11.00 -3.14
C PRO A 181 8.39 -9.74 -2.94
N ASP A 182 9.21 -9.73 -1.89
CA ASP A 182 10.08 -8.61 -1.48
C ASP A 182 9.37 -7.26 -1.23
N GLN A 183 8.02 -7.25 -1.13
CA GLN A 183 7.20 -6.05 -0.97
C GLN A 183 7.68 -5.08 0.12
N LYS A 184 8.18 -5.61 1.25
CA LYS A 184 8.70 -4.81 2.39
C LYS A 184 9.89 -3.92 2.03
N ASN A 185 10.62 -4.26 0.96
CA ASN A 185 11.79 -3.53 0.47
C ASN A 185 11.50 -2.76 -0.82
N THR A 186 10.24 -2.75 -1.27
CA THR A 186 9.80 -2.12 -2.51
C THR A 186 8.92 -0.93 -2.17
N ALA A 187 9.19 0.23 -2.76
CA ALA A 187 8.30 1.37 -2.61
C ALA A 187 6.95 1.06 -3.27
N GLU A 188 5.84 1.45 -2.65
CA GLU A 188 4.49 1.11 -3.09
C GLU A 188 4.16 1.50 -4.54
N LYS A 189 4.72 2.62 -5.01
CA LYS A 189 4.60 3.04 -6.42
C LYS A 189 5.15 2.00 -7.40
N ASP A 190 6.17 1.24 -6.97
CA ASP A 190 6.89 0.26 -7.76
C ASP A 190 6.32 -1.16 -7.62
N TYR A 191 5.18 -1.31 -6.92
CA TYR A 191 4.55 -2.62 -6.80
C TYR A 191 4.13 -3.18 -8.16
N PHE A 192 4.49 -4.45 -8.41
CA PHE A 192 4.23 -5.12 -9.67
C PHE A 192 2.80 -5.66 -9.75
N LYS A 193 2.28 -6.21 -8.65
CA LYS A 193 0.94 -6.80 -8.55
C LYS A 193 0.18 -6.50 -7.26
N ALA A 194 0.87 -6.19 -6.17
CA ALA A 194 0.25 -6.00 -4.86
C ALA A 194 -0.74 -4.83 -4.83
N LEU A 195 -1.79 -4.96 -4.01
CA LEU A 195 -2.74 -3.92 -3.68
C LEU A 195 -2.03 -2.73 -3.03
N ARG A 196 -2.38 -1.52 -3.49
CA ARG A 196 -1.93 -0.26 -2.92
C ARG A 196 -2.93 0.29 -1.90
N THR A 197 -2.44 1.18 -1.04
CA THR A 197 -3.16 1.92 -0.04
C THR A 197 -4.22 2.78 -0.71
N GLY A 198 -5.47 2.67 -0.28
CA GLY A 198 -6.61 3.36 -0.90
C GLY A 198 -7.18 2.69 -2.15
N GLU A 199 -6.55 1.65 -2.70
CA GLU A 199 -7.02 0.96 -3.90
C GLU A 199 -8.35 0.23 -3.65
N LEU A 200 -8.52 -0.42 -2.49
CA LEU A 200 -9.76 -1.13 -2.16
C LEU A 200 -10.92 -0.17 -1.94
N GLU A 201 -10.69 0.98 -1.29
CA GLU A 201 -11.68 2.04 -1.12
C GLU A 201 -12.13 2.58 -2.47
N ARG A 202 -11.19 2.75 -3.41
CA ARG A 202 -11.48 3.17 -4.78
C ARG A 202 -12.32 2.16 -5.53
N ILE A 203 -11.97 0.87 -5.47
CA ILE A 203 -12.77 -0.20 -6.07
C ILE A 203 -14.22 -0.12 -5.56
N VAL A 204 -14.40 -0.03 -4.24
CA VAL A 204 -15.74 0.00 -3.62
C VAL A 204 -16.49 1.30 -3.95
N SER A 205 -15.82 2.46 -3.96
CA SER A 205 -16.47 3.76 -4.25
C SER A 205 -16.98 3.86 -5.68
N HIS A 206 -16.33 3.18 -6.63
CA HIS A 206 -16.82 3.03 -8.01
C HIS A 206 -17.97 2.02 -8.14
N GLY A 207 -18.36 1.37 -7.05
CA GLY A 207 -19.44 0.36 -7.02
C GLY A 207 -19.00 -1.01 -7.51
N LEU A 208 -17.69 -1.27 -7.58
CA LEU A 208 -17.13 -2.59 -7.83
C LEU A 208 -16.95 -3.34 -6.50
N GLN A 209 -16.83 -4.66 -6.59
CA GLN A 209 -16.46 -5.55 -5.50
C GLN A 209 -15.08 -6.15 -5.78
N TYR A 210 -14.46 -6.77 -4.78
CA TYR A 210 -13.17 -7.44 -4.94
C TYR A 210 -13.12 -8.82 -4.28
N PHE A 211 -12.14 -9.63 -4.68
CA PHE A 211 -11.75 -10.82 -3.94
C PHE A 211 -10.22 -10.88 -3.77
N PRO A 212 -9.72 -11.18 -2.56
CA PRO A 212 -8.30 -11.13 -2.28
C PRO A 212 -7.58 -12.41 -2.71
N ILE A 213 -6.47 -12.23 -3.43
CA ILE A 213 -5.57 -13.30 -3.89
C ILE A 213 -4.26 -13.20 -3.09
N PHE A 214 -3.73 -14.33 -2.64
CA PHE A 214 -2.39 -14.39 -2.04
C PHE A 214 -1.47 -15.25 -2.92
N GLN A 215 -0.42 -14.64 -3.46
CA GLN A 215 0.57 -15.30 -4.31
C GLN A 215 1.94 -14.63 -4.14
N GLU A 216 2.87 -15.35 -3.53
CA GLU A 216 4.29 -14.96 -3.49
C GLU A 216 5.00 -15.52 -4.74
N TYR A 217 5.86 -16.53 -4.58
CA TYR A 217 6.62 -17.16 -5.68
C TYR A 217 5.94 -18.41 -6.29
N SER A 218 4.65 -18.70 -6.05
CA SER A 218 3.87 -19.95 -6.28
C SER A 218 3.95 -20.77 -7.60
N THR A 219 5.07 -20.82 -8.32
CA THR A 219 5.25 -21.43 -9.65
C THR A 219 6.14 -22.67 -9.67
N GLU A 220 6.64 -23.13 -8.51
CA GLU A 220 7.50 -24.32 -8.41
C GLU A 220 7.16 -25.15 -7.16
N LEU A 221 7.38 -26.47 -7.25
CA LEU A 221 7.08 -27.41 -6.17
C LEU A 221 7.72 -27.02 -4.83
N ARG A 222 8.96 -26.50 -4.85
CA ARG A 222 9.72 -26.10 -3.65
C ARG A 222 9.07 -24.96 -2.86
N HIS A 223 8.17 -24.20 -3.47
CA HIS A 223 7.46 -23.12 -2.77
C HIS A 223 6.36 -23.67 -1.84
N PHE A 224 5.92 -24.92 -2.05
CA PHE A 224 4.85 -25.55 -1.28
C PHE A 224 5.40 -26.47 -0.19
N THR A 225 5.88 -25.86 0.91
CA THR A 225 6.29 -26.55 2.14
C THR A 225 5.32 -26.23 3.28
N ALA A 226 5.27 -27.07 4.32
CA ALA A 226 4.45 -26.76 5.50
C ALA A 226 4.87 -25.45 6.18
N GLU A 227 6.18 -25.16 6.21
CA GLU A 227 6.72 -23.90 6.74
C GLU A 227 6.23 -22.68 5.95
N ASN A 228 6.33 -22.72 4.61
CA ASN A 228 5.79 -21.65 3.77
C ASN A 228 4.27 -21.54 3.93
N GLY A 229 3.54 -22.64 4.08
CA GLY A 229 2.09 -22.60 4.34
C GLY A 229 1.74 -21.85 5.63
N ALA A 230 2.46 -22.14 6.72
CA ALA A 230 2.27 -21.44 7.99
C ALA A 230 2.62 -19.94 7.89
N ARG A 231 3.71 -19.61 7.19
CA ARG A 231 4.15 -18.22 6.95
C ARG A 231 3.14 -17.46 6.09
N HIS A 232 2.76 -18.01 4.95
CA HIS A 232 1.80 -17.40 4.01
C HIS A 232 0.45 -17.13 4.66
N ALA A 233 -0.05 -18.03 5.54
CA ALA A 233 -1.29 -17.78 6.27
C ALA A 233 -1.19 -16.52 7.15
N LYS A 234 -0.09 -16.35 7.88
CA LYS A 234 0.15 -15.19 8.74
C LYS A 234 0.32 -13.90 7.93
N GLU A 235 1.09 -13.95 6.85
CA GLU A 235 1.32 -12.82 5.94
C GLU A 235 0.05 -12.40 5.21
N ALA A 236 -0.77 -13.35 4.77
CA ALA A 236 -2.06 -13.08 4.14
C ALA A 236 -3.00 -12.37 5.12
N VAL A 237 -3.11 -12.85 6.36
CA VAL A 237 -3.92 -12.22 7.40
C VAL A 237 -3.40 -10.83 7.76
N ALA A 238 -2.07 -10.67 7.87
CA ALA A 238 -1.45 -9.37 8.14
C ALA A 238 -1.73 -8.37 7.02
N SER A 239 -1.55 -8.78 5.77
CA SER A 239 -1.80 -7.93 4.58
C SER A 239 -3.28 -7.59 4.44
N ALA A 240 -4.16 -8.57 4.62
CA ALA A 240 -5.61 -8.36 4.60
C ALA A 240 -6.05 -7.35 5.67
N LYS A 241 -5.54 -7.47 6.90
CA LYS A 241 -5.82 -6.51 7.98
C LYS A 241 -5.27 -5.12 7.67
N ARG A 242 -4.02 -5.02 7.20
CA ARG A 242 -3.37 -3.75 6.82
C ARG A 242 -4.20 -2.99 5.79
N LEU A 243 -4.67 -3.71 4.77
CA LEU A 243 -5.45 -3.17 3.66
C LEU A 243 -6.94 -2.99 3.97
N GLY A 244 -7.39 -3.34 5.19
CA GLY A 244 -8.80 -3.17 5.54
C GLY A 244 -9.75 -4.20 4.89
N VAL A 245 -9.26 -5.39 4.53
CA VAL A 245 -10.13 -6.46 4.04
C VAL A 245 -10.97 -7.00 5.22
N PRO A 246 -12.30 -7.07 5.14
CA PRO A 246 -13.11 -7.74 6.15
C PRO A 246 -12.87 -9.26 6.16
N PRO A 247 -13.16 -9.97 7.27
CA PRO A 247 -13.14 -11.42 7.31
C PRO A 247 -13.89 -12.04 6.11
N THR A 248 -13.12 -12.63 5.20
CA THR A 248 -13.60 -13.14 3.90
C THR A 248 -12.79 -14.37 3.48
N VAL A 249 -13.00 -14.87 2.26
CA VAL A 249 -12.17 -15.93 1.66
C VAL A 249 -10.94 -15.32 0.99
N ILE A 250 -9.74 -15.76 1.37
CA ILE A 250 -8.48 -15.42 0.69
C ILE A 250 -8.03 -16.59 -0.17
N TYR A 251 -7.80 -16.34 -1.46
CA TYR A 251 -7.45 -17.39 -2.42
C TYR A 251 -5.93 -17.55 -2.52
N PHE A 252 -5.40 -18.63 -1.95
CA PHE A 252 -3.97 -18.96 -2.02
C PHE A 252 -3.64 -19.64 -3.34
N ALA A 253 -2.70 -19.08 -4.08
CA ALA A 253 -2.33 -19.57 -5.40
C ALA A 253 -1.36 -20.75 -5.37
N VAL A 254 -1.70 -21.77 -6.15
CA VAL A 254 -0.84 -22.86 -6.64
C VAL A 254 -0.77 -22.73 -8.15
N ASP A 255 0.15 -21.90 -8.63
CA ASP A 255 0.32 -21.60 -10.04
C ASP A 255 1.33 -22.56 -10.69
N TYR A 256 1.09 -23.85 -10.47
CA TYR A 256 2.00 -24.94 -10.81
C TYR A 256 1.21 -26.21 -11.17
N ASP A 257 1.61 -26.89 -12.25
CA ASP A 257 0.97 -28.14 -12.70
C ASP A 257 1.46 -29.36 -11.89
N ALA A 258 1.00 -29.46 -10.64
CA ALA A 258 1.37 -30.56 -9.75
C ALA A 258 0.71 -31.89 -10.16
N THR A 259 1.51 -32.96 -10.22
CA THR A 259 1.05 -34.33 -10.37
C THR A 259 0.37 -34.86 -9.10
N ASN A 260 -0.38 -35.97 -9.19
CA ASN A 260 -1.02 -36.57 -8.01
C ASN A 260 -0.06 -36.91 -6.84
N PRO A 261 1.16 -37.45 -7.08
CA PRO A 261 2.15 -37.61 -6.04
C PRO A 261 2.56 -36.29 -5.39
N GLU A 262 2.85 -35.26 -6.18
CA GLU A 262 3.26 -33.93 -5.70
C GLU A 262 2.15 -33.21 -4.92
N ILE A 263 0.90 -33.37 -5.35
CA ILE A 263 -0.27 -32.89 -4.60
C ILE A 263 -0.26 -33.53 -3.21
N SER A 264 0.00 -34.84 -3.14
CA SER A 264 -0.03 -35.59 -1.88
C SER A 264 1.15 -35.26 -0.97
N SER A 265 2.36 -35.10 -1.53
CA SER A 265 3.60 -34.88 -0.76
C SER A 265 3.85 -33.42 -0.38
N ASN A 266 3.35 -32.44 -1.15
CA ASN A 266 3.69 -31.03 -0.99
C ASN A 266 2.45 -30.14 -0.82
N ILE A 267 1.51 -30.20 -1.77
CA ILE A 267 0.36 -29.26 -1.78
C ILE A 267 -0.58 -29.51 -0.59
N LEU A 268 -0.93 -30.76 -0.30
CA LEU A 268 -1.79 -31.09 0.84
C LEU A 268 -1.14 -30.72 2.19
N PRO A 269 0.15 -31.05 2.47
CA PRO A 269 0.83 -30.57 3.67
C PRO A 269 0.92 -29.04 3.77
N TYR A 270 1.20 -28.34 2.66
CA TYR A 270 1.21 -26.87 2.62
C TYR A 270 -0.17 -26.31 3.04
N PHE A 271 -1.27 -26.78 2.43
CA PHE A 271 -2.61 -26.29 2.76
C PHE A 271 -3.10 -26.71 4.14
N LYS A 272 -2.64 -27.86 4.65
CA LYS A 272 -2.86 -28.24 6.05
C LYS A 272 -2.24 -27.18 6.98
N ALA A 273 -0.99 -26.79 6.74
CA ALA A 273 -0.30 -25.77 7.53
C ALA A 273 -0.94 -24.39 7.37
N VAL A 274 -1.41 -24.02 6.17
CA VAL A 274 -2.21 -22.80 5.95
C VAL A 274 -3.44 -22.82 6.85
N LYS A 275 -4.20 -23.93 6.86
CA LYS A 275 -5.40 -24.08 7.71
C LYS A 275 -5.10 -23.97 9.20
N GLU A 276 -4.04 -24.60 9.67
CA GLU A 276 -3.66 -24.57 11.09
C GLU A 276 -3.21 -23.18 11.57
N ASN A 277 -2.76 -22.31 10.65
CA ASN A 277 -2.25 -20.96 10.97
C ASN A 277 -3.16 -19.82 10.49
N MET A 278 -4.32 -20.13 9.90
CA MET A 278 -5.26 -19.11 9.44
C MET A 278 -6.12 -18.62 10.61
N HIS A 279 -6.02 -17.31 10.91
CA HIS A 279 -6.73 -16.68 12.03
C HIS A 279 -7.45 -15.40 11.60
N GLY A 280 -8.18 -14.75 12.51
CA GLY A 280 -8.81 -13.46 12.25
C GLY A 280 -10.13 -13.53 11.46
N GLY A 281 -10.79 -14.69 11.44
CA GLY A 281 -12.09 -14.89 10.79
C GLY A 281 -12.03 -15.12 9.27
N TYR A 282 -10.84 -15.04 8.67
CA TYR A 282 -10.66 -15.35 7.26
C TYR A 282 -10.77 -16.86 6.99
N ARG A 283 -11.29 -17.19 5.81
CA ARG A 283 -11.44 -18.56 5.30
C ARG A 283 -10.51 -18.77 4.12
N ILE A 284 -10.20 -20.03 3.84
CA ILE A 284 -9.20 -20.39 2.84
C ILE A 284 -9.89 -20.72 1.53
N GLY A 285 -9.54 -19.97 0.49
CA GLY A 285 -9.76 -20.32 -0.90
C GLY A 285 -8.47 -20.85 -1.52
N ILE A 286 -8.60 -21.56 -2.62
CA ILE A 286 -7.45 -22.02 -3.42
C ILE A 286 -7.59 -21.53 -4.86
N TYR A 287 -6.52 -20.96 -5.41
CA TYR A 287 -6.37 -20.77 -6.85
C TYR A 287 -5.48 -21.88 -7.42
N ALA A 288 -6.02 -22.76 -8.27
CA ALA A 288 -5.26 -23.87 -8.86
C ALA A 288 -6.05 -24.58 -9.99
N SER A 289 -5.42 -25.59 -10.60
CA SER A 289 -6.11 -26.50 -11.53
C SER A 289 -7.25 -27.27 -10.86
N ARG A 290 -8.21 -27.76 -11.64
CA ARG A 290 -9.43 -28.45 -11.16
C ARG A 290 -9.13 -29.61 -10.21
N ASN A 291 -8.14 -30.44 -10.52
CA ASN A 291 -7.73 -31.57 -9.68
C ASN A 291 -7.18 -31.10 -8.31
N ILE A 292 -6.27 -30.12 -8.31
CA ILE A 292 -5.66 -29.59 -7.08
C ILE A 292 -6.75 -28.96 -6.20
N CYS A 293 -7.60 -28.11 -6.78
CA CYS A 293 -8.74 -27.51 -6.10
C CYS A 293 -9.64 -28.58 -5.46
N THR A 294 -10.00 -29.62 -6.21
CA THR A 294 -10.82 -30.74 -5.72
C THR A 294 -10.14 -31.47 -4.56
N ARG A 295 -8.84 -31.76 -4.67
CA ARG A 295 -8.07 -32.53 -3.70
C ARG A 295 -7.91 -31.79 -2.37
N VAL A 296 -7.59 -30.50 -2.41
CA VAL A 296 -7.44 -29.63 -1.24
C VAL A 296 -8.80 -29.41 -0.56
N SER A 297 -9.86 -29.21 -1.35
CA SER A 297 -11.22 -29.02 -0.82
C SER A 297 -11.76 -30.29 -0.17
N LYS A 298 -11.56 -31.48 -0.77
CA LYS A 298 -11.94 -32.77 -0.17
C LYS A 298 -11.18 -33.10 1.11
N ALA A 299 -9.94 -32.62 1.26
CA ALA A 299 -9.18 -32.72 2.51
C ALA A 299 -9.69 -31.75 3.60
N GLY A 300 -10.65 -30.88 3.26
CA GLY A 300 -11.22 -29.88 4.17
C GLY A 300 -10.30 -28.69 4.42
N TYR A 301 -9.32 -28.43 3.55
CA TYR A 301 -8.35 -27.35 3.74
C TYR A 301 -8.73 -26.03 3.05
N ALA A 302 -9.61 -26.08 2.04
CA ALA A 302 -10.17 -24.90 1.39
C ALA A 302 -11.70 -25.00 1.31
N VAL A 303 -12.39 -23.87 1.50
CA VAL A 303 -13.85 -23.78 1.40
C VAL A 303 -14.33 -23.38 0.00
N ALA A 304 -13.49 -22.69 -0.78
CA ALA A 304 -13.81 -22.19 -2.11
C ALA A 304 -12.67 -22.43 -3.10
N SER A 305 -13.00 -22.56 -4.38
CA SER A 305 -12.02 -22.67 -5.47
C SER A 305 -12.11 -21.50 -6.44
N PHE A 306 -10.95 -20.94 -6.78
CA PHE A 306 -10.71 -20.08 -7.92
C PHE A 306 -9.98 -20.93 -8.96
N VAL A 307 -10.65 -21.33 -10.03
CA VAL A 307 -10.14 -22.37 -10.93
C VAL A 307 -9.29 -21.74 -12.03
N SER A 308 -8.11 -22.28 -12.31
CA SER A 308 -7.20 -21.80 -13.36
C SER A 308 -7.48 -22.46 -14.72
N ASP A 309 -8.72 -22.42 -15.21
CA ASP A 309 -9.12 -23.15 -16.42
C ASP A 309 -8.48 -22.62 -17.72
N MET A 310 -8.02 -21.36 -17.73
CA MET A 310 -7.26 -20.80 -18.86
C MET A 310 -5.91 -21.50 -19.09
N SER A 311 -5.34 -22.15 -18.05
CA SER A 311 -4.13 -22.95 -18.14
C SER A 311 -4.41 -24.32 -18.76
N THR A 312 -4.73 -24.33 -20.07
CA THR A 312 -5.13 -25.54 -20.80
C THR A 312 -4.03 -26.60 -20.91
N GLY A 313 -2.78 -26.24 -20.61
CA GLY A 313 -1.66 -27.18 -20.56
C GLY A 313 -1.59 -28.01 -19.29
N PHE A 314 -2.18 -27.51 -18.19
CA PHE A 314 -2.11 -28.15 -16.88
C PHE A 314 -2.83 -29.50 -16.89
N SER A 315 -2.11 -30.54 -16.51
CA SER A 315 -2.62 -31.91 -16.39
C SER A 315 -3.86 -31.99 -15.50
N GLY A 316 -3.90 -31.19 -14.42
CA GLY A 316 -5.02 -31.14 -13.50
C GLY A 316 -6.30 -30.50 -14.05
N ASN A 317 -6.28 -29.92 -15.25
CA ASN A 317 -7.45 -29.38 -15.96
C ASN A 317 -7.97 -30.31 -17.06
N LEU A 318 -7.19 -31.33 -17.44
CA LEU A 318 -7.48 -32.21 -18.58
C LEU A 318 -8.14 -33.51 -18.11
N GLY A 319 -9.47 -33.55 -18.19
CA GLY A 319 -10.28 -34.70 -17.78
C GLY A 319 -10.83 -34.60 -16.35
N PHE A 320 -10.57 -33.50 -15.65
CA PHE A 320 -11.16 -33.25 -14.33
C PHE A 320 -12.40 -32.34 -14.46
N SER A 321 -13.47 -32.71 -13.78
CA SER A 321 -14.65 -31.85 -13.63
C SER A 321 -14.30 -30.60 -12.80
N ILE A 322 -14.99 -29.49 -13.05
CA ILE A 322 -14.85 -28.30 -12.21
C ILE A 322 -15.23 -28.66 -10.75
N PRO A 323 -14.45 -28.23 -9.74
CA PRO A 323 -14.74 -28.55 -8.34
C PRO A 323 -16.10 -27.97 -7.94
N SER A 324 -16.92 -28.76 -7.25
CA SER A 324 -18.27 -28.31 -6.88
C SER A 324 -18.28 -26.99 -6.09
N ASN A 325 -17.25 -26.71 -5.28
CA ASN A 325 -17.11 -25.47 -4.48
C ASN A 325 -16.43 -24.31 -5.23
N TRP A 326 -16.38 -24.34 -6.56
CA TRP A 326 -15.87 -23.21 -7.34
C TRP A 326 -16.69 -21.95 -7.08
N ALA A 327 -15.97 -20.85 -6.86
CA ALA A 327 -16.50 -19.50 -6.69
C ALA A 327 -16.14 -18.64 -7.89
N PHE A 328 -14.91 -18.79 -8.37
CA PHE A 328 -14.35 -18.08 -9.50
C PHE A 328 -13.71 -19.08 -10.46
N ASP A 329 -13.69 -18.75 -11.75
CA ASP A 329 -13.11 -19.58 -12.80
C ASP A 329 -12.45 -18.68 -13.86
N GLN A 330 -11.12 -18.65 -13.90
CA GLN A 330 -10.31 -17.86 -14.82
C GLN A 330 -10.20 -18.59 -16.16
N PHE A 331 -10.66 -17.97 -17.24
CA PHE A 331 -10.83 -18.71 -18.51
C PHE A 331 -10.24 -18.04 -19.75
N HIS A 332 -9.93 -16.74 -19.72
CA HIS A 332 -9.36 -16.06 -20.88
C HIS A 332 -8.64 -14.77 -20.51
N GLU A 333 -7.40 -14.58 -20.98
CA GLU A 333 -6.68 -13.30 -20.89
C GLU A 333 -7.03 -12.38 -22.06
N ILE A 334 -7.23 -11.09 -21.77
CA ILE A 334 -7.29 -10.00 -22.74
C ILE A 334 -5.96 -9.22 -22.63
N PRO A 335 -4.98 -9.48 -23.50
CA PRO A 335 -3.73 -8.74 -23.49
C PRO A 335 -3.98 -7.29 -23.94
N GLY A 336 -3.39 -6.32 -23.24
CA GLY A 336 -3.53 -4.91 -23.58
C GLY A 336 -4.97 -4.41 -23.61
N TYR A 337 -5.83 -4.87 -22.69
CA TYR A 337 -7.16 -4.29 -22.45
C TYR A 337 -7.07 -2.76 -22.32
N LYS A 338 -7.91 -2.08 -23.12
CA LYS A 338 -7.89 -0.60 -23.33
C LYS A 338 -6.50 -0.04 -23.68
N GLY A 339 -5.64 -0.85 -24.29
CA GLY A 339 -4.28 -0.49 -24.72
C GLY A 339 -3.24 -0.42 -23.59
N LYS A 340 -3.59 -0.78 -22.35
CA LYS A 340 -2.75 -0.54 -21.17
C LYS A 340 -2.60 -1.71 -20.21
N TRP A 341 -3.67 -2.49 -19.99
CA TRP A 341 -3.73 -3.46 -18.90
C TRP A 341 -3.95 -4.87 -19.43
N ASP A 342 -3.19 -5.85 -18.98
CA ASP A 342 -3.58 -7.25 -19.16
C ASP A 342 -4.68 -7.58 -18.16
N LEU A 343 -5.77 -8.17 -18.64
CA LEU A 343 -6.98 -8.44 -17.87
C LEU A 343 -7.46 -9.87 -18.07
N ASP A 344 -7.53 -10.64 -17.00
CA ASP A 344 -8.07 -11.99 -17.04
C ASP A 344 -9.58 -11.98 -16.82
N ARG A 345 -10.31 -12.66 -17.69
CA ARG A 345 -11.77 -12.85 -17.61
C ARG A 345 -12.06 -13.99 -16.65
N VAL A 346 -12.95 -13.70 -15.69
CA VAL A 346 -13.29 -14.63 -14.60
C VAL A 346 -14.80 -14.83 -14.53
N ALA A 347 -15.25 -16.08 -14.61
CA ALA A 347 -16.65 -16.43 -14.34
C ALA A 347 -16.90 -16.47 -12.82
N TYR A 348 -18.11 -16.15 -12.39
CA TYR A 348 -18.48 -16.06 -10.97
C TYR A 348 -19.74 -16.88 -10.67
N SER A 349 -19.64 -17.84 -9.76
CA SER A 349 -20.76 -18.74 -9.43
C SER A 349 -21.75 -18.20 -8.41
N GLY A 350 -21.42 -17.09 -7.73
CA GLY A 350 -22.25 -16.59 -6.63
C GLY A 350 -22.15 -17.44 -5.34
N ARG A 351 -21.43 -18.57 -5.35
CA ARG A 351 -21.36 -19.49 -4.20
C ARG A 351 -20.68 -18.86 -2.98
N PHE A 352 -19.72 -17.97 -3.19
CA PHE A 352 -19.11 -17.15 -2.14
C PHE A 352 -19.18 -15.68 -2.55
N GLY A 353 -19.68 -14.82 -1.67
CA GLY A 353 -19.79 -13.39 -1.93
C GLY A 353 -18.43 -12.72 -2.19
N ALA A 354 -18.36 -11.90 -3.24
CA ALA A 354 -17.28 -10.92 -3.38
C ALA A 354 -17.43 -9.81 -2.34
N VAL A 355 -16.33 -9.15 -2.00
CA VAL A 355 -16.27 -8.14 -0.95
C VAL A 355 -16.65 -6.77 -1.53
N GLY A 356 -17.71 -6.16 -1.01
CA GLY A 356 -18.19 -4.83 -1.41
C GLY A 356 -17.97 -3.76 -0.34
N SER A 357 -17.09 -4.02 0.62
CA SER A 357 -16.83 -3.13 1.76
C SER A 357 -15.38 -3.26 2.18
N VAL A 358 -14.75 -2.14 2.52
CA VAL A 358 -13.46 -2.15 3.19
C VAL A 358 -13.74 -1.96 4.67
N ASN A 359 -13.29 -2.90 5.50
CA ASN A 359 -13.12 -2.59 6.90
C ASN A 359 -12.15 -1.44 6.95
N HIS A 360 -12.59 -0.28 7.39
CA HIS A 360 -11.64 0.68 7.90
C HIS A 360 -10.93 -0.04 9.04
N SER A 361 -9.71 -0.50 8.76
CA SER A 361 -8.84 -1.14 9.75
C SER A 361 -8.94 -0.26 10.96
N THR A 362 -9.37 -0.77 12.11
CA THR A 362 -9.27 -0.06 13.39
C THR A 362 -7.78 0.15 13.71
N GLY A 363 -7.15 1.01 12.92
CA GLY A 363 -5.75 1.08 12.53
C GLY A 363 -5.60 1.55 11.06
N ASN A 364 -6.25 2.60 10.57
CA ASN A 364 -7.06 3.68 11.16
C ASN A 364 -8.10 4.13 10.09
N PRO A 365 -9.44 4.03 10.26
CA PRO A 365 -10.12 5.30 10.33
C PRO A 365 -9.45 5.98 11.51
N GLN A 366 -9.15 7.26 11.42
CA GLN A 366 -9.00 8.04 12.64
C GLN A 366 -10.15 7.59 13.54
N SER A 367 -9.86 6.81 14.57
CA SER A 367 -10.77 6.71 15.69
C SER A 367 -11.11 8.17 15.96
N LYS A 368 -12.35 8.48 16.31
CA LYS A 368 -12.62 9.79 16.90
C LYS A 368 -11.88 9.92 18.26
N ILE A 369 -10.59 9.53 18.37
CA ILE A 369 -9.62 10.25 19.17
C ILE A 369 -9.73 11.69 18.67
N THR A 370 -10.58 12.39 19.38
CA THR A 370 -10.78 13.82 19.21
C THR A 370 -9.42 14.43 19.51
N TYR A 371 -8.91 15.20 18.56
CA TYR A 371 -7.70 15.97 18.78
C TYR A 371 -7.93 16.89 19.99
N VAL A 372 -7.01 16.84 20.95
CA VAL A 372 -6.96 17.76 22.08
C VAL A 372 -5.60 18.44 22.00
N ALA A 373 -5.62 19.75 21.76
CA ALA A 373 -4.40 20.52 21.71
C ALA A 373 -3.68 20.47 23.08
N PRO A 374 -2.35 20.37 23.10
CA PRO A 374 -1.60 20.54 24.34
C PRO A 374 -1.87 21.95 24.90
N PRO A 375 -1.88 22.11 26.23
CA PRO A 375 -2.15 23.40 26.86
C PRO A 375 -1.04 24.40 26.53
N ASN A 376 -1.40 25.67 26.36
CA ASN A 376 -0.42 26.74 26.23
C ASN A 376 0.36 26.92 27.54
N PRO A 377 1.66 27.26 27.48
CA PRO A 377 2.41 27.66 28.65
C PRO A 377 1.91 28.99 29.22
N ASP A 378 2.12 29.20 30.52
CA ASP A 378 1.93 30.51 31.16
C ASP A 378 3.13 31.41 30.83
N THR A 379 2.90 32.41 29.99
CA THR A 379 3.93 33.36 29.55
C THR A 379 3.92 34.68 30.32
N SER A 380 3.04 34.82 31.34
CA SER A 380 2.85 36.08 32.07
C SER A 380 4.07 36.55 32.86
N ARG A 381 4.93 35.61 33.26
CA ARG A 381 6.14 35.87 34.05
C ARG A 381 7.41 36.03 33.20
N LEU A 382 7.33 35.78 31.90
CA LEU A 382 8.46 35.87 31.01
C LEU A 382 8.77 37.33 30.66
N THR A 383 10.05 37.59 30.36
CA THR A 383 10.46 38.88 29.82
C THR A 383 9.74 39.14 28.50
N LYS A 384 9.27 40.36 28.31
CA LYS A 384 8.64 40.82 27.07
C LYS A 384 9.67 41.00 25.96
N ILE A 385 9.36 40.48 24.76
CA ILE A 385 10.28 40.40 23.62
C ILE A 385 10.81 41.77 23.19
N GLU A 386 10.05 42.83 23.42
CA GLU A 386 10.44 44.22 23.17
C GLU A 386 11.75 44.58 23.89
N LYS A 387 11.98 44.07 25.11
CA LYS A 387 13.25 44.28 25.81
C LYS A 387 14.44 43.64 25.10
N VAL A 388 14.22 42.52 24.41
CA VAL A 388 15.27 41.88 23.61
C VAL A 388 15.48 42.66 22.31
N ILE A 389 14.40 43.15 21.70
CA ILE A 389 14.48 44.00 20.50
C ILE A 389 15.33 45.26 20.77
N ASP A 390 15.18 45.89 21.94
CA ASP A 390 16.03 47.01 22.37
C ASP A 390 17.53 46.63 22.47
N LEU A 391 17.83 45.39 22.88
CA LEU A 391 19.20 44.86 22.91
C LEU A 391 19.72 44.54 21.51
N ILE A 392 18.86 44.03 20.62
CA ILE A 392 19.18 43.78 19.21
C ILE A 392 19.50 45.10 18.49
N GLN A 393 18.74 46.16 18.75
CA GLN A 393 19.00 47.49 18.19
C GLN A 393 20.38 48.03 18.60
N GLN A 394 20.75 47.87 19.87
CA GLN A 394 22.09 48.19 20.36
C GLN A 394 23.16 47.33 19.69
N LEU A 395 22.89 46.03 19.52
CA LEU A 395 23.81 45.09 18.88
C LEU A 395 24.05 45.45 17.40
N GLU A 396 23.03 45.88 16.66
CA GLU A 396 23.16 46.40 15.28
C GLU A 396 24.12 47.58 15.21
N SER A 397 23.97 48.57 16.11
CA SER A 397 24.91 49.70 16.20
C SER A 397 26.34 49.27 16.52
N VAL A 398 26.50 48.29 17.42
CA VAL A 398 27.83 47.77 17.79
C VAL A 398 28.45 47.00 16.62
N TYR A 399 27.68 46.17 15.92
CA TYR A 399 28.15 45.41 14.75
C TYR A 399 28.56 46.34 13.61
N ASP A 400 27.78 47.38 13.31
CA ASP A 400 28.11 48.37 12.29
C ASP A 400 29.42 49.11 12.60
N LYS A 401 29.62 49.50 13.86
CA LYS A 401 30.86 50.12 14.31
C LYS A 401 32.04 49.17 14.15
N TRP A 402 31.88 47.91 14.52
CA TRP A 402 32.91 46.89 14.38
C TRP A 402 33.27 46.61 12.91
N ARG A 403 32.28 46.34 12.05
CA ARG A 403 32.51 46.00 10.64
C ARG A 403 33.22 47.13 9.90
N LYS A 404 32.89 48.40 10.16
CA LYS A 404 33.55 49.57 9.55
C LYS A 404 35.03 49.69 9.94
N VAL A 405 35.40 49.27 11.15
CA VAL A 405 36.80 49.20 11.59
C VAL A 405 37.49 48.01 10.94
N TYR A 406 36.87 46.83 11.00
CA TYR A 406 37.46 45.57 10.52
C TYR A 406 37.60 45.51 8.99
N GLN A 407 36.71 46.16 8.24
CA GLN A 407 36.77 46.25 6.78
C GLN A 407 38.07 46.94 6.29
N LYS A 408 38.70 47.76 7.12
CA LYS A 408 40.02 48.36 6.82
C LYS A 408 41.16 47.33 6.84
N TYR A 409 40.97 46.21 7.54
CA TYR A 409 41.92 45.11 7.65
C TYR A 409 41.58 43.93 6.71
N ALA A 410 40.49 44.02 5.94
CA ALA A 410 39.99 42.93 5.09
C ALA A 410 40.99 42.46 4.02
N VAL A 411 41.85 43.37 3.53
CA VAL A 411 42.92 43.04 2.56
C VAL A 411 44.03 42.20 3.18
N VAL A 412 44.24 42.30 4.50
CA VAL A 412 45.34 41.63 5.21
C VAL A 412 44.91 40.25 5.74
N LEU A 413 43.64 40.06 6.05
CA LEU A 413 43.13 38.86 6.73
C LEU A 413 42.30 37.91 5.83
N GLU A 414 42.12 38.23 4.53
CA GLU A 414 41.18 37.53 3.63
C GLU A 414 39.78 37.33 4.25
N TYR A 415 39.36 38.29 5.08
CA TYR A 415 38.14 38.20 5.87
C TYR A 415 37.26 39.43 5.62
N HIS A 416 36.01 39.18 5.22
CA HIS A 416 35.01 40.20 4.94
C HIS A 416 33.85 40.10 5.95
N PRO A 417 33.65 41.12 6.81
CA PRO A 417 32.49 41.16 7.69
C PRO A 417 31.17 41.08 6.92
N LEU A 418 30.18 40.42 7.50
CA LEU A 418 28.83 40.30 6.93
C LEU A 418 28.11 41.67 6.92
N SER A 419 26.92 41.72 6.30
CA SER A 419 26.02 42.86 6.48
C SER A 419 25.61 42.97 7.96
N VAL A 420 25.15 44.15 8.40
CA VAL A 420 24.77 44.37 9.81
C VAL A 420 23.71 43.35 10.21
N THR A 421 22.63 43.26 9.44
CA THR A 421 21.52 42.33 9.69
C THR A 421 22.00 40.88 9.76
N GLN A 422 22.75 40.42 8.75
CA GLN A 422 23.23 39.05 8.68
C GLN A 422 24.19 38.72 9.84
N GLY A 423 25.09 39.64 10.17
CA GLY A 423 26.08 39.48 11.23
C GLY A 423 25.47 39.50 12.64
N VAL A 424 24.46 40.33 12.86
CA VAL A 424 23.68 40.35 14.11
C VAL A 424 22.92 39.05 14.29
N ILE A 425 22.22 38.57 13.26
CA ILE A 425 21.51 37.28 13.32
C ILE A 425 22.51 36.13 13.58
N ASN A 426 23.67 36.15 12.92
CA ASN A 426 24.75 35.17 13.16
C ASN A 426 25.21 35.17 14.64
N TYR A 427 25.40 36.35 15.23
CA TYR A 427 25.78 36.47 16.65
C TYR A 427 24.69 35.96 17.59
N LEU A 428 23.42 36.29 17.33
CA LEU A 428 22.28 35.80 18.11
C LEU A 428 22.15 34.27 18.03
N ALA A 429 22.46 33.68 16.88
CA ALA A 429 22.42 32.24 16.63
C ALA A 429 23.66 31.46 17.14
N LYS A 430 24.63 32.14 17.78
CA LYS A 430 25.96 31.56 18.08
C LYS A 430 25.93 30.25 18.87
N ALA A 431 24.97 30.06 19.77
CA ALA A 431 24.84 28.83 20.56
C ALA A 431 24.49 27.60 19.70
N TYR A 432 23.73 27.79 18.62
CA TYR A 432 23.39 26.72 17.67
C TYR A 432 24.54 26.50 16.67
N MET A 433 25.12 27.57 16.13
CA MET A 433 26.19 27.50 15.13
C MET A 433 27.53 26.95 15.66
N THR A 434 27.75 26.99 16.97
CA THR A 434 28.95 26.40 17.61
C THR A 434 28.78 24.92 17.96
N ASN A 435 27.56 24.37 17.83
CA ASN A 435 27.28 22.97 18.12
C ASN A 435 27.25 22.14 16.82
N TRP A 436 28.18 21.19 16.71
CA TRP A 436 28.37 20.35 15.53
C TRP A 436 27.11 19.60 15.08
N LYS A 437 26.15 19.35 15.98
CA LYS A 437 24.87 18.68 15.65
C LYS A 437 23.98 19.50 14.72
N PHE A 438 24.17 20.82 14.67
CA PHE A 438 23.40 21.76 13.83
C PHE A 438 24.21 22.25 12.61
N ALA A 439 25.29 21.54 12.25
CA ALA A 439 26.16 21.87 11.11
C ALA A 439 25.51 21.70 9.72
N ILE A 440 24.21 21.41 9.65
CA ILE A 440 23.47 21.20 8.38
C ILE A 440 23.45 22.47 7.53
N ALA A 441 23.41 23.65 8.16
CA ALA A 441 23.36 24.94 7.46
C ALA A 441 24.72 25.47 6.97
N GLY A 442 25.84 24.78 7.27
CA GLY A 442 27.21 25.20 6.92
C GLY A 442 27.64 26.60 7.40
N ALA A 443 26.87 27.22 8.30
CA ALA A 443 27.13 28.52 8.87
C ALA A 443 27.84 28.39 10.23
N PHE A 444 28.93 29.13 10.41
CA PHE A 444 29.68 29.20 11.65
C PHE A 444 29.47 30.54 12.33
N ALA A 445 29.46 30.54 13.66
CA ALA A 445 29.43 31.78 14.42
C ALA A 445 30.72 32.57 14.17
N ASP A 446 30.61 33.89 13.96
CA ASP A 446 31.76 34.74 13.67
C ASP A 446 32.69 34.88 14.89
N PRO A 447 33.86 34.23 14.90
CA PRO A 447 34.73 34.22 16.07
C PRO A 447 35.33 35.60 16.35
N PHE A 448 35.53 36.42 15.31
CA PHE A 448 36.14 37.74 15.48
C PHE A 448 35.18 38.71 16.15
N PHE A 449 33.89 38.69 15.75
CA PHE A 449 32.89 39.51 16.40
C PHE A 449 32.57 39.03 17.83
N ILE A 450 32.61 37.71 18.08
CA ILE A 450 32.48 37.15 19.43
C ILE A 450 33.56 37.68 20.36
N ILE A 451 34.84 37.57 19.95
CA ILE A 451 35.98 38.07 20.73
C ILE A 451 35.88 39.58 20.94
N PHE A 452 35.42 40.33 19.94
CA PHE A 452 35.21 41.77 20.05
C PHE A 452 34.15 42.11 21.10
N MET A 453 33.00 41.43 21.09
CA MET A 453 31.94 41.64 22.07
C MET A 453 32.40 41.32 23.49
N GLU A 454 33.19 40.26 23.68
CA GLU A 454 33.76 39.89 24.98
C GLU A 454 34.71 40.96 25.54
N LYS A 455 35.51 41.60 24.68
CA LYS A 455 36.53 42.57 25.11
C LYS A 455 35.98 43.99 25.26
N GLU A 456 35.19 44.44 24.29
CA GLU A 456 34.83 45.85 24.15
C GLU A 456 33.41 46.17 24.67
N TYR A 457 32.51 45.18 24.69
CA TYR A 457 31.12 45.36 25.12
C TYR A 457 30.63 44.26 26.09
N PRO A 458 31.40 43.94 27.17
CA PRO A 458 31.07 42.82 28.06
C PRO A 458 29.68 42.96 28.71
N ALA A 459 29.27 44.18 29.07
CA ALA A 459 27.97 44.43 29.68
C ALA A 459 26.77 44.18 28.73
N LEU A 460 26.91 44.50 27.43
CA LEU A 460 25.87 44.20 26.45
C LEU A 460 25.85 42.71 26.13
N LYS A 461 27.04 42.09 25.99
CA LYS A 461 27.20 40.65 25.82
C LYS A 461 26.55 39.87 26.96
N ASP A 462 26.75 40.23 28.22
CA ASP A 462 26.14 39.53 29.36
C ASP A 462 24.61 39.66 29.39
N LYS A 463 24.07 40.83 29.03
CA LYS A 463 22.61 41.01 28.87
C LYS A 463 22.04 40.16 27.74
N LEU A 464 22.73 40.10 26.60
CA LEU A 464 22.33 39.26 25.46
C LEU A 464 22.42 37.77 25.81
N ASP A 465 23.49 37.34 26.48
CA ASP A 465 23.72 35.94 26.85
C ASP A 465 22.66 35.37 27.79
N THR A 466 21.92 36.23 28.49
CA THR A 466 20.70 35.84 29.21
C THR A 466 19.69 35.19 28.27
N TYR A 467 19.60 35.62 27.02
CA TYR A 467 18.62 35.16 26.02
C TYR A 467 19.22 34.32 24.89
N ILE A 468 20.53 34.38 24.65
CA ILE A 468 21.19 33.66 23.54
C ILE A 468 22.26 32.67 23.97
N GLY A 469 22.54 32.57 25.27
CA GLY A 469 23.55 31.66 25.80
C GLY A 469 23.12 30.18 25.81
N ASN A 470 24.00 29.31 26.34
CA ASN A 470 23.71 27.87 26.49
C ASN A 470 22.62 27.58 27.53
N LYS A 471 22.44 28.46 28.51
CA LYS A 471 21.40 28.43 29.54
C LYS A 471 20.60 29.72 29.43
N ARG A 472 19.82 29.83 28.37
CA ARG A 472 19.08 31.04 28.01
C ARG A 472 17.65 31.01 28.53
N ASP A 473 17.14 32.19 28.80
CA ASP A 473 15.76 32.46 29.16
C ASP A 473 14.92 32.66 27.90
N GLU A 474 13.71 32.11 27.93
CA GLU A 474 12.69 32.34 26.91
C GLU A 474 11.99 33.69 27.14
N VAL A 475 11.47 34.28 26.07
CA VAL A 475 10.72 35.55 26.13
C VAL A 475 9.31 35.38 25.60
N ALA A 476 8.44 36.34 25.88
CA ALA A 476 7.05 36.32 25.47
C ALA A 476 6.65 37.55 24.67
N ASP A 477 5.82 37.35 23.66
CA ASP A 477 5.17 38.42 22.91
C ASP A 477 3.81 38.82 23.52
N ILE A 478 3.14 39.76 22.87
CA ILE A 478 1.83 40.30 23.29
C ILE A 478 0.65 39.36 23.02
N SER A 479 0.79 38.43 22.08
CA SER A 479 -0.22 37.42 21.71
C SER A 479 -0.16 36.15 22.58
N GLY A 480 0.80 36.10 23.51
CA GLY A 480 1.02 34.97 24.41
C GLY A 480 1.91 33.87 23.83
N GLY A 481 2.62 34.13 22.73
CA GLY A 481 3.68 33.23 22.27
C GLY A 481 4.92 33.30 23.15
N LYS A 482 5.81 32.34 22.92
CA LYS A 482 7.04 32.14 23.68
C LYS A 482 8.16 31.86 22.70
N ASN A 483 9.28 32.54 22.84
CA ASN A 483 10.38 32.49 21.88
C ASN A 483 11.72 32.19 22.57
N ASP A 484 12.51 31.32 21.93
CA ASP A 484 13.92 31.12 22.20
C ASP A 484 14.72 31.91 21.16
N ILE A 485 15.36 33.00 21.59
CA ILE A 485 16.00 33.95 20.68
C ILE A 485 17.17 33.32 19.91
N ALA A 486 17.89 32.36 20.49
CA ALA A 486 18.97 31.70 19.77
C ALA A 486 18.45 30.72 18.71
N HIS A 487 17.36 30.00 19.03
CA HIS A 487 16.67 29.12 18.09
C HIS A 487 16.06 29.92 16.94
N PHE A 488 15.23 30.91 17.26
CA PHE A 488 14.67 31.87 16.30
C PHE A 488 15.72 32.47 15.39
N ALA A 489 16.84 32.98 15.94
CA ALA A 489 17.89 33.59 15.13
C ALA A 489 18.58 32.57 14.21
N TYR A 490 18.77 31.33 14.65
CA TYR A 490 19.34 30.28 13.82
C TYR A 490 18.41 29.92 12.64
N THR A 491 17.13 29.70 12.93
CA THR A 491 16.12 29.40 11.90
C THR A 491 16.00 30.58 10.94
N LEU A 492 15.92 31.82 11.45
CA LEU A 492 15.87 33.03 10.64
C LEU A 492 17.10 33.18 9.74
N TYR A 493 18.29 32.89 10.25
CA TYR A 493 19.52 32.92 9.45
C TYR A 493 19.42 31.98 8.25
N CYS A 494 18.91 30.76 8.48
CA CYS A 494 18.78 29.76 7.44
C CYS A 494 17.76 30.21 6.38
N TYR A 495 16.58 30.68 6.79
CA TYR A 495 15.58 31.23 5.87
C TYR A 495 16.03 32.50 5.17
N ALA A 496 16.89 33.34 5.74
CA ALA A 496 17.29 34.59 5.10
C ALA A 496 18.53 34.44 4.20
N TYR A 497 19.49 33.59 4.58
CA TYR A 497 20.86 33.65 4.03
C TYR A 497 21.51 32.31 3.66
N SER A 498 20.94 31.16 4.04
CA SER A 498 21.52 29.85 3.70
C SER A 498 20.82 29.19 2.51
N ASN A 499 21.58 28.40 1.72
CA ASN A 499 21.07 27.62 0.58
C ASN A 499 21.49 26.14 0.67
N LEU A 500 22.10 25.70 1.78
CA LEU A 500 22.76 24.39 1.88
C LEU A 500 21.80 23.22 2.15
N ALA A 501 20.66 23.50 2.76
CA ALA A 501 19.56 22.56 2.95
C ALA A 501 18.24 23.32 2.70
N PRO A 502 17.15 22.64 2.28
CA PRO A 502 15.85 23.29 2.19
C PRO A 502 15.47 23.91 3.55
N ASP A 503 15.09 25.19 3.55
CA ASP A 503 14.91 26.01 4.75
C ASP A 503 14.07 25.34 5.86
N HIS A 504 13.00 24.64 5.49
CA HIS A 504 12.12 23.91 6.43
C HIS A 504 12.84 22.87 7.31
N TRP A 505 13.92 22.24 6.83
CA TRP A 505 14.70 21.27 7.62
C TRP A 505 15.55 21.90 8.71
N THR A 506 15.83 23.20 8.60
CA THR A 506 16.54 23.96 9.65
C THR A 506 15.62 24.59 10.68
N GLY A 507 14.30 24.41 10.53
CA GLY A 507 13.28 24.71 11.54
C GLY A 507 12.32 23.54 11.68
N TRP A 508 11.04 23.79 11.41
CA TRP A 508 9.93 22.91 11.77
C TRP A 508 10.01 21.45 11.32
N ALA A 509 10.60 21.15 10.17
CA ALA A 509 10.71 19.76 9.72
C ALA A 509 11.79 19.01 10.49
N GLY A 510 12.88 19.70 10.87
CA GLY A 510 13.90 19.18 11.77
C GLY A 510 13.32 18.91 13.16
N ASP A 511 12.56 19.88 13.70
CA ASP A 511 11.92 19.74 15.00
C ASP A 511 10.89 18.62 14.99
N LEU A 512 10.02 18.57 13.97
CA LEU A 512 9.06 17.48 13.81
C LEU A 512 9.75 16.12 13.76
N ALA A 513 10.86 15.99 13.02
CA ALA A 513 11.63 14.75 12.97
C ALA A 513 12.18 14.37 14.34
N THR A 514 12.77 15.31 15.10
CA THR A 514 13.21 14.99 16.47
C THR A 514 12.04 14.68 17.42
N GLY A 515 10.86 15.25 17.19
CA GLY A 515 9.61 14.90 17.86
C GLY A 515 9.13 13.48 17.55
N MET A 516 9.42 12.93 16.37
CA MET A 516 9.16 11.52 16.04
C MET A 516 10.02 10.58 16.90
N ASP A 517 11.29 10.92 17.10
CA ASP A 517 12.18 10.19 18.01
C ASP A 517 11.74 10.32 19.48
N ASP A 518 11.20 11.48 19.89
CA ASP A 518 10.60 11.63 21.21
C ASP A 518 9.39 10.70 21.38
N LEU A 519 8.43 10.71 20.45
CA LEU A 519 7.26 9.81 20.48
C LEU A 519 7.70 8.35 20.65
N HIS A 520 8.68 7.92 19.88
CA HIS A 520 9.23 6.57 19.96
C HIS A 520 9.75 6.26 21.38
N LYS A 521 10.54 7.15 21.98
CA LYS A 521 11.06 6.97 23.36
C LYS A 521 9.94 6.89 24.40
N TYR A 522 8.86 7.65 24.23
CA TYR A 522 7.69 7.54 25.12
C TYR A 522 6.99 6.19 24.96
N LEU A 523 6.79 5.71 23.74
CA LEU A 523 6.11 4.43 23.50
C LEU A 523 6.98 3.23 23.89
N GLN A 524 8.30 3.33 23.78
CA GLN A 524 9.22 2.34 24.35
C GLN A 524 9.14 2.29 25.87
N LYS A 525 9.18 3.45 26.55
CA LYS A 525 9.15 3.51 28.02
C LYS A 525 7.77 3.19 28.60
N TYR A 526 6.71 3.56 27.89
CA TYR A 526 5.33 3.39 28.30
C TYR A 526 4.51 2.67 27.21
N PRO A 527 4.70 1.35 27.03
CA PRO A 527 4.07 0.58 25.93
C PRO A 527 2.54 0.52 25.97
N SER A 528 1.92 0.88 27.10
CA SER A 528 0.46 0.94 27.26
C SER A 528 -0.17 2.21 26.71
N LEU A 529 0.62 3.22 26.34
CA LEU A 529 0.09 4.47 25.80
C LEU A 529 -0.43 4.29 24.37
N ASP A 530 -1.53 4.96 24.07
CA ASP A 530 -2.02 5.12 22.71
C ASP A 530 -1.07 6.03 21.91
N ARG A 531 -0.59 5.54 20.77
CA ARG A 531 0.34 6.26 19.88
C ARG A 531 -0.18 7.64 19.45
N MET A 532 -1.43 7.73 18.99
CA MET A 532 -1.98 8.99 18.47
C MET A 532 -2.20 10.01 19.58
N LYS A 533 -2.74 9.58 20.73
CA LYS A 533 -2.91 10.47 21.89
C LYS A 533 -1.57 10.94 22.46
N THR A 534 -0.55 10.09 22.37
CA THR A 534 0.82 10.45 22.77
C THR A 534 1.42 11.46 21.82
N ALA A 535 1.24 11.29 20.50
CA ALA A 535 1.65 12.29 19.51
C ALA A 535 0.95 13.65 19.74
N TYR A 536 -0.38 13.66 20.00
CA TYR A 536 -1.14 14.87 20.32
C TYR A 536 -0.67 15.54 21.62
N ALA A 537 -0.22 14.75 22.59
CA ALA A 537 0.30 15.25 23.85
C ALA A 537 1.73 15.81 23.76
N LEU A 538 2.49 15.45 22.73
CA LEU A 538 3.90 15.83 22.55
C LEU A 538 4.08 16.99 21.57
N ILE A 539 3.53 16.87 20.36
CA ILE A 539 3.79 17.80 19.27
C ILE A 539 3.14 19.15 19.58
N GLY A 540 3.98 20.19 19.71
CA GLY A 540 3.58 21.54 20.10
C GLY A 540 3.29 21.71 21.59
N SER A 541 3.67 20.74 22.43
CA SER A 541 3.51 20.86 23.88
C SER A 541 4.64 21.66 24.50
N ASP A 542 4.46 22.05 25.77
CA ASP A 542 5.47 22.75 26.54
C ASP A 542 5.91 21.94 27.76
N SER A 543 7.20 21.99 28.09
CA SER A 543 7.72 21.28 29.26
C SER A 543 7.11 21.77 30.58
N SER A 544 6.66 23.03 30.64
CA SER A 544 5.99 23.62 31.81
C SER A 544 4.48 23.32 31.87
N ALA A 545 3.85 22.92 30.76
CA ALA A 545 2.40 22.72 30.67
C ALA A 545 2.07 21.31 30.17
N GLN A 546 1.82 20.40 31.11
CA GLN A 546 1.56 19.00 30.79
C GLN A 546 0.12 18.76 30.29
N SER A 547 -0.02 17.92 29.26
CA SER A 547 -1.32 17.51 28.71
C SER A 547 -2.14 16.67 29.72
N GLU A 548 -3.46 16.80 29.67
CA GLU A 548 -4.37 15.99 30.50
C GLU A 548 -4.21 14.49 30.26
N TYR A 549 -3.89 14.10 29.02
CA TYR A 549 -3.60 12.70 28.68
C TYR A 549 -2.37 12.17 29.43
N PHE A 550 -1.29 12.94 29.51
CA PHE A 550 -0.09 12.53 30.26
C PHE A 550 -0.31 12.54 31.76
N LYS A 551 -1.07 13.52 32.30
CA LYS A 551 -1.48 13.53 33.71
C LYS A 551 -2.28 12.26 34.06
N ALA A 552 -3.28 11.93 33.25
CA ALA A 552 -4.15 10.77 33.46
C ALA A 552 -3.41 9.42 33.38
N ASN A 553 -2.29 9.36 32.65
CA ASN A 553 -1.48 8.15 32.52
C ASN A 553 -0.20 8.17 33.36
N HIS A 554 -0.05 9.14 34.26
CA HIS A 554 1.13 9.30 35.13
C HIS A 554 2.47 9.35 34.35
N VAL A 555 2.45 9.93 33.16
CA VAL A 555 3.62 10.11 32.30
C VAL A 555 4.29 11.43 32.65
N SER A 556 5.61 11.49 32.71
CA SER A 556 6.37 12.74 32.93
C SER A 556 6.97 13.26 31.62
N ASN A 557 7.05 14.59 31.45
CA ASN A 557 7.63 15.25 30.26
C ASN A 557 9.18 15.15 30.16
N LYS A 558 9.82 14.26 30.92
CA LYS A 558 11.29 14.21 31.10
C LYS A 558 12.06 13.46 30.01
N LEU A 559 11.39 12.80 29.06
CA LEU A 559 12.08 12.04 28.00
C LEU A 559 12.48 12.88 26.79
N GLY A 560 12.01 14.12 26.71
CA GLY A 560 12.22 15.02 25.57
C GLY A 560 10.89 15.55 25.02
N ILE A 561 10.87 16.82 24.64
CA ILE A 561 9.80 17.47 23.86
C ILE A 561 10.51 18.45 22.92
N ARG A 562 11.03 17.94 21.81
CA ARG A 562 11.89 18.68 20.86
C ARG A 562 11.14 19.21 19.63
N CYS A 563 9.84 18.95 19.54
CA CYS A 563 8.93 19.65 18.65
C CYS A 563 7.90 20.34 19.54
N ASN A 564 8.32 21.44 20.18
CA ASN A 564 7.59 22.06 21.27
C ASN A 564 6.89 23.36 20.87
N PHE A 565 6.17 23.96 21.83
CA PHE A 565 5.45 25.21 21.64
C PHE A 565 6.36 26.39 21.26
N THR A 566 7.53 26.50 21.88
CA THR A 566 8.53 27.55 21.62
C THR A 566 9.07 27.42 20.20
N ASP A 567 9.45 26.21 19.80
CA ASP A 567 9.97 25.93 18.46
C ASP A 567 8.96 26.36 17.38
N PHE A 568 7.68 26.00 17.56
CA PHE A 568 6.64 26.41 16.62
C PHE A 568 6.39 27.93 16.59
N CYS A 569 6.68 28.67 17.66
CA CYS A 569 6.62 30.13 17.61
C CYS A 569 7.81 30.69 16.83
N ASP A 570 9.01 30.23 17.16
CA ASP A 570 10.26 30.68 16.55
C ASP A 570 10.29 30.38 15.05
N ASP A 571 9.91 29.18 14.63
CA ASP A 571 9.85 28.77 13.23
C ASP A 571 8.90 29.64 12.42
N ALA A 572 7.69 29.86 12.93
CA ALA A 572 6.68 30.67 12.27
C ALA A 572 7.16 32.13 12.10
N ASP A 573 7.74 32.68 13.17
CA ASP A 573 8.27 34.03 13.20
C ASP A 573 9.47 34.17 12.26
N ALA A 574 10.34 33.15 12.20
CA ALA A 574 11.50 33.08 11.32
C ALA A 574 11.13 32.93 9.84
N ILE A 575 10.13 32.10 9.51
CA ILE A 575 9.60 31.95 8.15
C ILE A 575 9.11 33.31 7.64
N TYR A 576 8.25 33.97 8.44
CA TYR A 576 7.68 35.26 8.06
C TYR A 576 8.76 36.33 7.89
N LEU A 577 9.64 36.50 8.88
CA LEU A 577 10.68 37.55 8.84
C LEU A 577 11.75 37.24 7.78
N GLY A 578 12.12 35.97 7.60
CA GLY A 578 13.14 35.55 6.64
C GLY A 578 12.75 35.86 5.19
N MET A 579 11.49 35.59 4.82
CA MET A 579 10.97 35.99 3.50
C MET A 579 11.02 37.51 3.27
N ASN A 580 10.72 38.30 4.30
CA ASN A 580 10.77 39.76 4.19
C ASN A 580 12.22 40.26 4.15
N LEU A 581 13.15 39.64 4.88
CA LEU A 581 14.57 39.98 4.87
C LEU A 581 15.26 39.69 3.54
N ARG A 582 14.90 38.60 2.84
CA ARG A 582 15.39 38.31 1.48
C ARG A 582 15.13 39.44 0.49
N ASN A 583 14.13 40.28 0.77
CA ASN A 583 13.70 41.39 -0.08
C ASN A 583 14.06 42.77 0.49
N ALA A 584 14.66 42.84 1.68
CA ALA A 584 15.00 44.10 2.34
C ALA A 584 16.31 44.68 1.82
N SER A 585 16.42 46.02 1.75
CA SER A 585 17.70 46.69 1.49
C SER A 585 18.55 46.75 2.77
N ASP A 586 19.86 46.58 2.63
CA ASP A 586 20.83 46.74 3.72
C ASP A 586 21.16 48.23 4.02
N GLU A 587 20.32 49.17 3.59
CA GLU A 587 20.58 50.62 3.76
C GLU A 587 20.20 51.14 5.15
N ASN A 588 19.20 50.54 5.80
CA ASN A 588 18.83 50.90 7.17
C ASN A 588 19.72 50.12 8.17
N LEU A 589 20.31 50.85 9.11
CA LEU A 589 21.13 50.26 10.19
C LEU A 589 20.32 49.31 11.07
N HIS A 590 19.03 49.60 11.27
CA HIS A 590 18.17 48.95 12.25
C HIS A 590 17.13 48.02 11.63
N THR A 591 17.43 47.47 10.44
CA THR A 591 16.49 46.64 9.67
C THR A 591 15.90 45.49 10.49
N LEU A 592 16.69 44.76 11.28
CA LEU A 592 16.17 43.61 12.04
C LEU A 592 15.28 44.09 13.18
N SER A 593 15.76 45.04 13.99
CA SER A 593 15.00 45.51 15.15
C SER A 593 13.70 46.23 14.74
N ASP A 594 13.70 47.01 13.65
CA ASP A 594 12.51 47.66 13.10
C ASP A 594 11.48 46.65 12.58
N MET A 595 11.94 45.61 11.87
CA MET A 595 11.08 44.53 11.38
C MET A 595 10.48 43.72 12.53
N MET A 596 11.30 43.34 13.53
CA MET A 596 10.81 42.65 14.72
C MET A 596 9.80 43.51 15.49
N THR A 597 10.06 44.80 15.67
CA THR A 597 9.12 45.74 16.33
C THR A 597 7.78 45.76 15.61
N THR A 598 7.80 45.88 14.28
CA THR A 598 6.58 45.90 13.46
C THR A 598 5.82 44.58 13.52
N TYR A 599 6.55 43.46 13.48
CA TYR A 599 5.96 42.13 13.54
C TYR A 599 5.31 41.86 14.91
N TYR A 600 6.07 41.98 16.00
CA TYR A 600 5.61 41.64 17.34
C TYR A 600 4.58 42.62 17.91
N SER A 601 4.55 43.88 17.44
CA SER A 601 3.49 44.83 17.85
C SER A 601 2.10 44.51 17.27
N SER A 602 2.03 43.68 16.22
CA SER A 602 0.78 43.35 15.54
C SER A 602 0.51 41.84 15.40
N ILE A 603 1.32 41.02 16.07
CA ILE A 603 1.25 39.57 15.99
C ILE A 603 -0.02 39.02 16.64
N THR A 604 -0.56 37.97 16.04
CA THR A 604 -1.68 37.17 16.57
C THR A 604 -1.34 35.70 16.34
N ALA A 605 -1.98 34.80 17.09
CA ALA A 605 -1.83 33.36 16.86
C ALA A 605 -2.13 33.00 15.38
N GLN A 606 -3.25 33.51 14.84
CA GLN A 606 -3.60 33.28 13.44
C GLN A 606 -2.48 33.71 12.48
N LYS A 607 -2.02 34.97 12.56
CA LYS A 607 -0.95 35.47 11.68
C LYS A 607 0.32 34.62 11.77
N ARG A 608 0.74 34.28 12.99
CA ARG A 608 1.91 33.42 13.25
C ARG A 608 1.76 32.07 12.57
N TYR A 609 0.74 31.29 12.92
CA TYR A 609 0.64 29.91 12.45
C TYR A 609 0.25 29.78 10.98
N THR A 610 -0.29 30.83 10.35
CA THR A 610 -0.44 30.85 8.88
C THR A 610 0.87 31.08 8.12
N ALA A 611 1.95 31.53 8.78
CA ALA A 611 3.25 31.73 8.13
C ALA A 611 3.81 30.44 7.51
N TYR A 612 3.52 29.29 8.10
CA TYR A 612 3.89 27.97 7.56
C TYR A 612 3.38 27.70 6.13
N ALA A 613 2.34 28.40 5.68
CA ALA A 613 1.87 28.29 4.29
C ALA A 613 2.93 28.75 3.28
N GLN A 614 3.85 29.63 3.69
CA GLN A 614 4.97 30.09 2.88
C GLN A 614 5.96 28.97 2.52
N ASP A 615 5.99 27.91 3.33
CA ASP A 615 6.74 26.68 3.03
C ASP A 615 5.97 25.68 2.16
N GLY A 616 4.79 26.06 1.65
CA GLY A 616 3.95 25.22 0.81
C GLY A 616 3.07 24.25 1.60
N LEU A 617 2.79 24.55 2.88
CA LEU A 617 1.77 23.83 3.65
C LEU A 617 0.36 24.31 3.27
N ASP A 618 -0.54 23.37 3.00
CA ASP A 618 -1.88 23.66 2.49
C ASP A 618 -2.94 23.67 3.61
N PHE A 619 -3.35 24.86 4.03
CA PHE A 619 -4.34 25.05 5.11
C PHE A 619 -5.80 24.93 4.65
N SER A 620 -6.09 24.56 3.39
CA SER A 620 -7.46 24.49 2.85
C SER A 620 -8.35 23.44 3.54
N SER A 621 -7.74 22.37 4.06
CA SER A 621 -8.42 21.35 4.86
C SER A 621 -7.40 20.62 5.73
N PHE A 622 -7.88 19.91 6.76
CA PHE A 622 -7.01 19.03 7.55
C PHE A 622 -6.25 18.03 6.66
N LYS A 623 -6.92 17.41 5.68
CA LYS A 623 -6.30 16.40 4.84
C LYS A 623 -5.27 16.99 3.88
N ALA A 624 -5.53 18.18 3.34
CA ALA A 624 -4.55 18.90 2.53
C ALA A 624 -3.32 19.27 3.35
N LEU A 625 -3.51 19.73 4.58
CA LEU A 625 -2.42 20.09 5.48
C LEU A 625 -1.59 18.87 5.86
N GLU A 626 -2.23 17.76 6.25
CA GLU A 626 -1.57 16.48 6.50
C GLU A 626 -0.73 16.02 5.30
N ASN A 627 -1.32 16.05 4.10
CA ASN A 627 -0.65 15.59 2.88
C ASN A 627 0.55 16.49 2.52
N SER A 628 0.41 17.80 2.65
CA SER A 628 1.49 18.75 2.35
C SER A 628 2.65 18.65 3.36
N ILE A 629 2.36 18.44 4.65
CA ILE A 629 3.38 18.13 5.68
C ILE A 629 4.11 16.84 5.32
N LYS A 630 3.39 15.76 5.04
CA LYS A 630 3.99 14.48 4.65
C LYS A 630 4.84 14.63 3.38
N ALA A 631 4.38 15.39 2.38
CA ALA A 631 5.14 15.62 1.17
C ALA A 631 6.50 16.31 1.42
N LYS A 632 6.57 17.21 2.40
CA LYS A 632 7.82 17.86 2.83
C LYS A 632 8.71 16.91 3.63
N MET A 633 8.14 16.14 4.56
CA MET A 633 8.87 15.18 5.39
C MET A 633 9.45 14.00 4.58
N TYR A 634 8.78 13.54 3.52
CA TYR A 634 9.18 12.39 2.71
C TYR A 634 9.70 12.77 1.31
N GLY A 635 10.29 13.97 1.21
CA GLY A 635 10.82 14.53 -0.03
C GLY A 635 11.96 13.72 -0.67
N CYS A 636 12.39 14.13 -1.87
CA CYS A 636 13.40 13.40 -2.66
C CYS A 636 14.77 13.26 -1.98
N LEU A 637 15.20 14.24 -1.18
CA LEU A 637 16.47 14.22 -0.44
C LEU A 637 16.48 13.18 0.69
N GLU A 638 15.30 12.83 1.21
CA GLU A 638 15.13 11.84 2.28
C GLU A 638 15.23 10.39 1.80
N LYS A 639 15.30 10.18 0.47
CA LYS A 639 15.38 8.87 -0.17
C LYS A 639 16.82 8.38 -0.39
N ILE A 640 17.82 9.18 -0.03
CA ILE A 640 19.23 8.82 -0.16
C ILE A 640 19.69 8.11 1.11
N LEU A 641 19.93 6.79 0.99
CA LEU A 641 20.33 5.92 2.10
C LEU A 641 21.56 6.48 2.82
N GLY A 642 21.44 6.76 4.13
CA GLY A 642 22.52 7.30 4.99
C GLY A 642 22.69 8.83 4.98
N PHE A 643 21.92 9.55 4.15
CA PHE A 643 22.04 11.02 4.01
C PHE A 643 20.75 11.81 4.27
N GLY A 644 19.57 11.18 4.27
CA GLY A 644 18.31 11.85 4.61
C GLY A 644 18.28 12.40 6.05
N LEU A 645 17.84 13.64 6.24
CA LEU A 645 17.72 14.30 7.54
C LEU A 645 16.63 13.66 8.42
N LEU A 646 15.54 13.18 7.82
CA LEU A 646 14.50 12.41 8.50
C LEU A 646 15.09 11.17 9.15
N ALA A 647 15.85 10.37 8.40
CA ALA A 647 16.46 9.14 8.92
C ALA A 647 17.48 9.42 10.04
N ARG A 648 18.12 10.59 10.04
CA ARG A 648 19.08 11.00 11.07
C ARG A 648 18.42 11.55 12.33
N LEU A 649 17.33 12.31 12.18
CA LEU A 649 16.69 13.04 13.27
C LEU A 649 15.53 12.26 13.92
N ALA A 650 14.82 11.42 13.15
CA ALA A 650 13.68 10.64 13.62
C ALA A 650 14.05 9.38 14.42
N GLY A 651 15.35 9.12 14.61
CA GLY A 651 15.84 8.01 15.42
C GLY A 651 15.30 6.66 14.95
N GLU A 652 14.90 5.82 15.90
CA GLU A 652 14.35 4.47 15.66
C GLU A 652 12.82 4.46 15.49
N SER A 653 12.19 5.64 15.30
CA SER A 653 10.74 5.72 15.11
C SER A 653 10.27 4.88 13.91
N THR A 654 9.16 4.18 14.11
CA THR A 654 8.43 3.41 13.08
C THR A 654 7.69 4.35 12.13
N ASP A 655 7.36 3.88 10.93
CA ASP A 655 6.63 4.71 9.96
C ASP A 655 5.26 5.16 10.47
N GLU A 656 4.58 4.32 11.26
CA GLU A 656 3.31 4.69 11.87
C GLU A 656 3.45 5.73 13.00
N GLU A 657 4.59 5.77 13.71
CA GLU A 657 4.90 6.83 14.69
C GLU A 657 5.19 8.15 13.98
N ARG A 658 5.96 8.11 12.88
CA ARG A 658 6.23 9.27 12.04
C ARG A 658 4.95 9.87 11.47
N ASP A 659 4.06 9.01 10.97
CA ASP A 659 2.74 9.40 10.48
C ASP A 659 1.87 10.02 11.59
N ALA A 660 1.92 9.48 12.81
CA ALA A 660 1.21 10.04 13.96
C ALA A 660 1.67 11.46 14.29
N CYS A 661 2.97 11.74 14.22
CA CYS A 661 3.52 13.09 14.42
C CYS A 661 3.09 14.06 13.32
N CYS A 662 3.14 13.66 12.04
CA CYS A 662 2.64 14.47 10.93
C CYS A 662 1.15 14.84 11.11
N ILE A 663 0.33 13.87 11.53
CA ILE A 663 -1.09 14.08 11.83
C ILE A 663 -1.27 15.03 13.04
N ALA A 664 -0.45 14.89 14.07
CA ALA A 664 -0.48 15.75 15.25
C ALA A 664 -0.13 17.20 14.91
N MET A 665 0.91 17.42 14.11
CA MET A 665 1.29 18.75 13.63
C MET A 665 0.19 19.38 12.77
N ALA A 666 -0.41 18.62 11.84
CA ALA A 666 -1.51 19.11 11.01
C ALA A 666 -2.70 19.60 11.86
N HIS A 667 -3.08 18.83 12.88
CA HIS A 667 -4.13 19.26 13.81
C HIS A 667 -3.73 20.48 14.62
N TYR A 668 -2.49 20.51 15.13
CA TYR A 668 -1.97 21.62 15.92
C TYR A 668 -1.99 22.93 15.12
N LEU A 669 -1.40 22.93 13.93
CA LEU A 669 -1.36 24.11 13.06
C LEU A 669 -2.75 24.57 12.65
N LEU A 670 -3.66 23.64 12.30
CA LEU A 670 -5.03 23.98 11.92
C LEU A 670 -5.87 24.51 13.10
N ALA A 671 -5.61 24.04 14.32
CA ALA A 671 -6.28 24.53 15.52
C ALA A 671 -5.82 25.94 15.90
N LYS A 672 -4.56 26.26 15.62
CA LYS A 672 -3.92 27.53 15.97
C LYS A 672 -4.06 28.63 14.91
N SER A 673 -4.36 28.26 13.67
CA SER A 673 -4.54 29.18 12.55
C SER A 673 -5.98 29.67 12.36
N LYS A 674 -6.91 29.20 13.20
CA LYS A 674 -8.29 29.69 13.32
C LYS A 674 -8.36 30.77 14.38
#